data_AF-A0A3C0VED5-F1
#
_entry.id   AF-A0A3C0VED5-F1
#
_cell.length_a   1.000
_cell.length_b   1.000
_cell.length_c   1.000
_cell.angle_alpha   90.00
_cell.angle_beta   90.00
_cell.angle_gamma   90.00
#
_symmetry.space_group_name_H-M   'P 1'
#
loop_
_entity.id
_entity.type
_entity.pdbx_description
1 polymer ?
#
loop_
_entity_poly.entity_id
_entity_poly.type
_entity_poly.pdbx_seq_one_letter_code
_entity_poly.pdbx_strand_id
1 'polypeptide(L)'
;MKTADSPATSEERTMLKRCAAAVFTIWSAGMLAGADGSVTGYGRYPKLIDRPALGYVQMYEWNLFLSPLGGTIVGPSRRLGAPPGLPATHDGYYQITAPAGTYSIYVNQPLFFGRPAVIPSCAITAGTTTTRHIAPPMDFCCNFTDTWALPWGDAWYQTFVARGTSITGVSFRLAGTSADEVEVSILAVDGALPPAQWPKVSDAAARRAPAKSLADNWVKWRSNLVPVTPGRAYAVKLRGTHGGDLKFSPFNRAKDAQSYPDGRAYDAAGAAQNHDLNVTVFSDADGTVVSYIKTTSELGELIDNYYGTRWGQTFKAIGSSLAAVDVWAAGADSNWDLDFTFTVREGGPTGARIGPAKTTKAAYQAFGAGLHGVSYNPGEVSLAPGGTYYVEFTNPVGFNPYIMRSSQDSYAGGTGYQNGAVRNDDVSMTIVEYAPGGGKIAGTVKSERGDPVPGAAVSLTPGAYATVTDAGGAFLIAGIAEGTYTLVVDAFGFEPLSRTGMFVGEGALVELDLVLTPLPCATPFQNGSLESGLTGWTPYGGARTTVESGPWFADIVAADGTFFHGNAINGGTLPPGGLYQRFCVEPGHRYRAAAASNLYWIGGTSQAALNRVGLDPSGGTSSASGSVVWSAWDRQLQGATAAWHTIAVEADAAGNFMTLFLDFRQTVEAGLQWRINCFDAAVLADLTPPAPRFTRGDCNRDRKVDVADAICVLGYLFAQIPTTCLDALDAQDDGKVDVADAIYLLNFLFAFGRPAPPPGLECGPDPTEDGLGCEEYGC
;
A
#
# COMPACT_ATOMS: atom_id res chain seq x y z
N MET A 1 4.39 52.41 -8.77
CA MET A 1 5.22 52.07 -9.95
C MET A 1 4.44 51.03 -10.76
N LYS A 2 4.41 51.17 -12.09
CA LYS A 2 3.40 50.63 -13.03
C LYS A 2 3.03 49.14 -12.86
N THR A 3 1.74 48.86 -13.01
CA THR A 3 1.11 47.56 -13.25
C THR A 3 1.41 47.05 -14.66
N ALA A 4 1.64 45.74 -14.80
CA ALA A 4 1.48 44.99 -16.06
C ALA A 4 1.32 43.48 -15.78
N ASP A 5 0.07 43.05 -15.67
CA ASP A 5 -0.35 41.69 -16.02
C ASP A 5 -0.25 41.54 -17.55
N SER A 6 0.34 40.45 -18.03
CA SER A 6 0.22 40.01 -19.42
C SER A 6 -0.03 38.50 -19.46
N PRO A 7 -1.16 38.02 -20.02
CA PRO A 7 -1.36 36.60 -20.26
C PRO A 7 -0.56 36.14 -21.49
N ALA A 8 0.17 35.03 -21.36
CA ALA A 8 0.89 34.39 -22.46
C ALA A 8 -0.03 34.12 -23.67
N THR A 9 0.46 34.47 -24.86
CA THR A 9 -0.30 34.47 -26.11
C THR A 9 -0.49 33.06 -26.68
N SER A 10 -1.46 32.85 -27.59
CA SER A 10 -1.79 31.53 -28.16
C SER A 10 -0.67 30.91 -29.00
N GLU A 11 0.34 31.70 -29.40
CA GLU A 11 1.52 31.20 -30.12
C GLU A 11 2.50 30.48 -29.19
N GLU A 12 2.68 30.93 -27.94
CA GLU A 12 3.56 30.27 -26.96
C GLU A 12 3.02 28.90 -26.51
N ARG A 13 1.69 28.76 -26.40
CA ARG A 13 1.02 27.45 -26.17
C ARG A 13 1.15 26.49 -27.34
N THR A 14 1.35 27.02 -28.56
CA THR A 14 1.53 26.21 -29.77
C THR A 14 2.99 25.77 -29.93
N MET A 15 3.94 26.59 -29.47
CA MET A 15 5.38 26.25 -29.45
C MET A 15 5.72 25.19 -28.39
N LEU A 16 5.14 25.27 -27.18
CA LEU A 16 5.35 24.23 -26.14
C LEU A 16 4.79 22.86 -26.55
N LYS A 17 3.65 22.84 -27.27
CA LYS A 17 3.08 21.61 -27.85
C LYS A 17 3.93 21.04 -29.00
N ARG A 18 4.67 21.88 -29.72
CA ARG A 18 5.59 21.45 -30.79
C ARG A 18 6.95 21.00 -30.26
N CYS A 19 7.44 21.55 -29.15
CA CYS A 19 8.66 21.08 -28.49
C CYS A 19 8.46 19.72 -27.77
N ALA A 20 7.29 19.47 -27.18
CA ALA A 20 6.96 18.14 -26.63
C ALA A 20 6.81 17.06 -27.73
N ALA A 21 6.31 17.44 -28.91
CA ALA A 21 6.25 16.55 -30.06
C ALA A 21 7.63 16.29 -30.67
N ALA A 22 8.51 17.31 -30.75
CA ALA A 22 9.84 17.21 -31.37
C ALA A 22 10.87 16.43 -30.51
N VAL A 23 10.77 16.47 -29.17
CA VAL A 23 11.60 15.62 -28.29
C VAL A 23 11.16 14.15 -28.35
N PHE A 24 9.90 13.88 -28.70
CA PHE A 24 9.42 12.52 -29.01
C PHE A 24 9.75 12.03 -30.43
N THR A 25 10.08 12.93 -31.37
CA THR A 25 10.38 12.55 -32.77
C THR A 25 11.85 12.19 -33.02
N ILE A 26 12.75 12.42 -32.07
CA ILE A 26 14.18 12.05 -32.19
C ILE A 26 14.48 10.70 -31.49
N TRP A 27 13.48 10.09 -30.85
CA TRP A 27 13.53 8.72 -30.32
C TRP A 27 12.71 7.71 -31.12
N SER A 28 12.36 8.04 -32.38
CA SER A 28 11.51 7.19 -33.23
C SER A 28 12.11 6.88 -34.61
N ALA A 29 13.38 7.19 -34.85
CA ALA A 29 14.09 6.86 -36.09
C ALA A 29 15.22 5.81 -35.92
N GLY A 30 15.22 5.09 -34.80
CA GLY A 30 16.25 4.09 -34.47
C GLY A 30 15.70 2.78 -33.89
N MET A 31 14.43 2.43 -34.13
CA MET A 31 13.95 1.06 -33.90
C MET A 31 14.61 0.15 -34.94
N LEU A 32 15.85 -0.24 -34.66
CA LEU A 32 16.43 -1.47 -35.15
C LEU A 32 15.36 -2.55 -35.02
N ALA A 33 15.11 -3.29 -36.10
CA ALA A 33 14.44 -4.57 -36.04
C ALA A 33 15.19 -5.42 -35.01
N GLY A 34 14.74 -5.40 -33.75
CA GLY A 34 15.33 -6.17 -32.68
C GLY A 34 15.11 -7.63 -32.99
N ALA A 35 16.13 -8.46 -32.79
CA ALA A 35 15.97 -9.90 -32.92
C ALA A 35 14.79 -10.39 -32.04
N ASP A 36 14.13 -11.46 -32.47
CA ASP A 36 12.98 -12.02 -31.76
C ASP A 36 13.37 -12.48 -30.35
N GLY A 37 12.43 -12.35 -29.41
CA GLY A 37 12.42 -13.07 -28.15
C GLY A 37 11.18 -13.93 -28.04
N SER A 38 10.89 -14.48 -26.86
CA SER A 38 9.61 -15.16 -26.62
C SER A 38 9.03 -14.89 -25.25
N VAL A 39 7.72 -15.04 -25.12
CA VAL A 39 7.00 -15.13 -23.85
C VAL A 39 6.40 -16.51 -23.71
N THR A 40 6.56 -17.13 -22.54
CA THR A 40 6.08 -18.49 -22.26
C THR A 40 5.40 -18.57 -20.90
N GLY A 41 4.55 -19.56 -20.69
CA GLY A 41 4.01 -19.86 -19.39
C GLY A 41 2.81 -20.79 -19.44
N TYR A 42 1.97 -20.66 -18.42
CA TYR A 42 0.75 -21.46 -18.28
C TYR A 42 -0.40 -20.53 -17.92
N GLY A 43 -1.54 -20.68 -18.59
CA GLY A 43 -2.82 -20.23 -18.06
C GLY A 43 -3.31 -21.25 -17.05
N ARG A 44 -3.26 -20.91 -15.77
CA ARG A 44 -3.66 -21.81 -14.67
C ARG A 44 -3.81 -21.05 -13.37
N TYR A 45 -4.60 -21.59 -12.45
CA TYR A 45 -4.72 -21.07 -11.09
C TYR A 45 -4.76 -22.20 -10.05
N PRO A 46 -4.33 -21.97 -8.79
CA PRO A 46 -4.30 -23.01 -7.77
C PRO A 46 -5.68 -23.63 -7.53
N LYS A 47 -5.75 -24.95 -7.26
CA LYS A 47 -7.00 -25.62 -6.86
C LYS A 47 -7.55 -25.12 -5.52
N LEU A 48 -6.68 -24.63 -4.64
CA LEU A 48 -7.04 -23.91 -3.42
C LEU A 48 -6.24 -22.61 -3.40
N ILE A 49 -6.93 -21.50 -3.19
CA ILE A 49 -6.31 -20.16 -3.22
C ILE A 49 -5.11 -20.09 -2.26
N ASP A 50 -4.01 -19.49 -2.72
CA ASP A 50 -2.73 -19.39 -2.01
C ASP A 50 -2.12 -20.74 -1.56
N ARG A 51 -2.50 -21.86 -2.18
CA ARG A 51 -1.95 -23.21 -1.90
C ARG A 51 -1.49 -23.91 -3.18
N PRO A 52 -0.50 -23.36 -3.91
CA PRO A 52 -0.03 -23.92 -5.18
C PRO A 52 0.47 -25.38 -5.09
N ALA A 53 0.94 -25.80 -3.91
CA ALA A 53 1.38 -27.18 -3.67
C ALA A 53 0.27 -28.23 -3.82
N LEU A 54 -1.01 -27.81 -3.76
CA LEU A 54 -2.16 -28.68 -3.93
C LEU A 54 -2.60 -28.86 -5.40
N GLY A 55 -1.79 -28.35 -6.33
CA GLY A 55 -2.02 -28.45 -7.75
C GLY A 55 -2.85 -27.30 -8.31
N TYR A 56 -3.11 -27.38 -9.61
CA TYR A 56 -3.67 -26.29 -10.40
C TYR A 56 -4.87 -26.76 -11.21
N VAL A 57 -5.75 -25.80 -11.49
CA VAL A 57 -6.75 -25.86 -12.55
C VAL A 57 -6.11 -25.28 -13.80
N GLN A 58 -6.08 -26.07 -14.88
CA GLN A 58 -5.49 -25.64 -16.15
C GLN A 58 -6.53 -24.90 -17.00
N MET A 59 -6.17 -23.73 -17.52
CA MET A 59 -7.02 -22.94 -18.42
C MET A 59 -6.83 -23.42 -19.86
N TYR A 60 -7.19 -24.67 -20.11
CA TYR A 60 -7.18 -25.27 -21.45
C TYR A 60 -8.27 -24.65 -22.33
N GLU A 61 -7.96 -24.38 -23.60
CA GLU A 61 -8.86 -23.76 -24.61
C GLU A 61 -9.26 -22.31 -24.36
N TRP A 62 -8.51 -21.62 -23.51
CA TRP A 62 -8.61 -20.17 -23.39
C TRP A 62 -7.81 -19.48 -24.50
N ASN A 63 -8.24 -18.29 -24.91
CA ASN A 63 -7.59 -17.54 -25.98
C ASN A 63 -6.75 -16.42 -25.38
N LEU A 64 -5.49 -16.37 -25.80
CA LEU A 64 -4.51 -15.36 -25.43
C LEU A 64 -4.22 -14.46 -26.63
N PHE A 65 -4.22 -13.15 -26.41
CA PHE A 65 -3.85 -12.13 -27.38
C PHE A 65 -2.67 -11.31 -26.85
N LEU A 66 -1.59 -11.24 -27.61
CA LEU A 66 -0.39 -10.48 -27.27
C LEU A 66 -0.37 -9.21 -28.13
N SER A 67 -0.59 -8.04 -27.53
CA SER A 67 -0.72 -6.77 -28.24
C SER A 67 0.52 -5.89 -28.03
N PRO A 68 1.19 -5.40 -29.08
CA PRO A 68 2.36 -4.53 -28.94
C PRO A 68 1.97 -3.15 -28.39
N LEU A 69 2.86 -2.54 -27.62
CA LEU A 69 2.76 -1.14 -27.22
C LEU A 69 2.70 -0.25 -28.48
N GLY A 70 1.70 0.64 -28.55
CA GLY A 70 1.56 1.58 -29.66
C GLY A 70 1.06 1.00 -30.99
N GLY A 71 0.86 -0.32 -31.10
CA GLY A 71 0.30 -0.94 -32.31
C GLY A 71 1.25 -1.04 -33.50
N THR A 72 2.56 -1.17 -33.24
CA THR A 72 3.61 -1.13 -34.27
C THR A 72 3.65 -2.36 -35.19
N ILE A 73 3.09 -3.50 -34.75
CA ILE A 73 3.03 -4.77 -35.50
C ILE A 73 1.66 -5.45 -35.31
N VAL A 74 1.36 -6.47 -36.13
CA VAL A 74 0.20 -7.34 -35.89
C VAL A 74 0.46 -8.22 -34.68
N GLY A 75 -0.38 -8.09 -33.65
CA GLY A 75 -0.29 -8.86 -32.42
C GLY A 75 -0.67 -10.33 -32.63
N PRO A 76 0.17 -11.31 -32.22
CA PRO A 76 -0.16 -12.72 -32.35
C PRO A 76 -1.20 -13.15 -31.30
N SER A 77 -1.87 -14.27 -31.59
CA SER A 77 -2.82 -14.94 -30.68
C SER A 77 -2.38 -16.38 -30.42
N ARG A 78 -2.89 -16.97 -29.33
CA ARG A 78 -2.63 -18.36 -28.97
C ARG A 78 -3.78 -18.96 -28.17
N ARG A 79 -4.21 -20.16 -28.55
CA ARG A 79 -5.11 -20.98 -27.73
C ARG A 79 -4.30 -21.82 -26.74
N LEU A 80 -4.58 -21.66 -25.45
CA LEU A 80 -3.80 -22.24 -24.35
C LEU A 80 -3.98 -23.77 -24.28
N GLY A 81 -2.86 -24.51 -24.21
CA GLY A 81 -2.85 -25.97 -24.19
C GLY A 81 -3.49 -26.65 -25.43
N ALA A 82 -3.76 -25.89 -26.50
CA ALA A 82 -4.39 -26.36 -27.73
C ALA A 82 -3.85 -25.58 -28.95
N PRO A 83 -2.57 -25.79 -29.33
CA PRO A 83 -2.00 -25.09 -30.48
C PRO A 83 -2.82 -25.32 -31.75
N PRO A 84 -3.06 -24.30 -32.60
CA PRO A 84 -3.64 -24.53 -33.92
C PRO A 84 -2.81 -25.56 -34.71
N GLY A 85 -3.47 -26.59 -35.25
CA GLY A 85 -2.83 -27.63 -36.07
C GLY A 85 -2.06 -28.71 -35.30
N LEU A 86 -2.03 -28.68 -33.96
CA LEU A 86 -1.39 -29.73 -33.13
C LEU A 86 -2.40 -30.35 -32.15
N PRO A 87 -2.14 -31.57 -31.64
CA PRO A 87 -2.94 -32.17 -30.59
C PRO A 87 -2.97 -31.30 -29.31
N ALA A 88 -4.13 -31.29 -28.66
CA ALA A 88 -4.33 -30.62 -27.37
C ALA A 88 -3.51 -31.28 -26.24
N THR A 89 -2.77 -30.47 -25.50
CA THR A 89 -1.96 -30.89 -24.34
C THR A 89 -2.74 -30.81 -23.03
N HIS A 90 -3.85 -30.06 -22.97
CA HIS A 90 -4.72 -29.91 -21.80
C HIS A 90 -4.04 -29.31 -20.55
N ASP A 91 -2.84 -28.75 -20.70
CA ASP A 91 -2.01 -28.25 -19.61
C ASP A 91 -2.04 -26.72 -19.46
N GLY A 92 -2.72 -26.01 -20.36
CA GLY A 92 -2.77 -24.55 -20.37
C GLY A 92 -1.46 -23.88 -20.81
N TYR A 93 -0.48 -24.64 -21.32
CA TYR A 93 0.80 -24.10 -21.76
C TYR A 93 0.67 -23.17 -22.96
N TYR A 94 1.52 -22.15 -23.01
CA TYR A 94 1.70 -21.32 -24.20
C TYR A 94 3.15 -20.86 -24.35
N GLN A 95 3.52 -20.60 -25.60
CA GLN A 95 4.72 -19.85 -25.96
C GLN A 95 4.45 -19.08 -27.24
N ILE A 96 4.86 -17.81 -27.27
CA ILE A 96 4.74 -16.92 -28.41
C ILE A 96 6.09 -16.27 -28.65
N THR A 97 6.60 -16.41 -29.87
CA THR A 97 7.78 -15.67 -30.36
C THR A 97 7.31 -14.37 -30.98
N ALA A 98 7.95 -13.26 -30.63
CA ALA A 98 7.65 -11.94 -31.17
C ALA A 98 8.91 -11.05 -31.14
N PRO A 99 8.95 -9.98 -31.96
CA PRO A 99 10.04 -9.00 -31.89
C PRO A 99 10.23 -8.44 -30.49
N ALA A 100 11.46 -8.12 -30.12
CA ALA A 100 11.75 -7.49 -28.84
C ALA A 100 10.97 -6.18 -28.67
N GLY A 101 10.39 -5.97 -27.48
CA GLY A 101 9.54 -4.81 -27.21
C GLY A 101 8.67 -4.98 -25.97
N THR A 102 7.80 -3.99 -25.74
CA THR A 102 6.81 -4.02 -24.66
C THR A 102 5.44 -4.40 -25.22
N TYR A 103 4.76 -5.30 -24.53
CA TYR A 103 3.45 -5.84 -24.92
C TYR A 103 2.48 -5.84 -23.75
N SER A 104 1.20 -5.97 -24.03
CA SER A 104 0.17 -6.36 -23.07
C SER A 104 -0.40 -7.73 -23.45
N ILE A 105 -0.72 -8.55 -22.46
CA ILE A 105 -1.34 -9.87 -22.65
C ILE A 105 -2.79 -9.78 -22.20
N TYR A 106 -3.70 -10.32 -23.01
CA TYR A 106 -5.09 -10.53 -22.64
C TYR A 106 -5.47 -11.98 -22.82
N VAL A 107 -6.14 -12.55 -21.82
CA VAL A 107 -6.64 -13.93 -21.86
C VAL A 107 -8.11 -13.94 -21.53
N ASN A 108 -8.93 -14.51 -22.41
CA ASN A 108 -10.35 -14.70 -22.17
C ASN A 108 -10.91 -15.93 -22.90
N GLN A 109 -12.01 -16.45 -22.36
CA GLN A 109 -12.89 -17.40 -23.02
C GLN A 109 -14.32 -17.10 -22.55
N PRO A 110 -15.07 -16.24 -23.29
CA PRO A 110 -16.38 -15.76 -22.84
C PRO A 110 -17.38 -16.86 -22.49
N LEU A 111 -17.28 -18.04 -23.15
CA LEU A 111 -18.16 -19.20 -22.93
C LEU A 111 -17.83 -20.02 -21.69
N PHE A 112 -16.65 -19.83 -21.09
CA PHE A 112 -16.21 -20.63 -19.95
C PHE A 112 -16.45 -19.90 -18.63
N PHE A 113 -16.15 -20.56 -17.52
CA PHE A 113 -16.60 -20.15 -16.19
C PHE A 113 -15.91 -18.92 -15.59
N GLY A 114 -14.71 -18.56 -16.04
CA GLY A 114 -13.92 -17.50 -15.40
C GLY A 114 -14.06 -16.13 -16.04
N ARG A 115 -13.54 -15.11 -15.35
CA ARG A 115 -13.39 -13.76 -15.89
C ARG A 115 -12.13 -13.63 -16.77
N PRO A 116 -12.04 -12.58 -17.61
CA PRO A 116 -10.82 -12.28 -18.34
C PRO A 116 -9.65 -11.88 -17.41
N ALA A 117 -8.43 -12.06 -17.91
CA ALA A 117 -7.19 -11.60 -17.26
C ALA A 117 -6.39 -10.70 -18.20
N VAL A 118 -5.81 -9.62 -17.66
CA VAL A 118 -4.94 -8.69 -18.40
C VAL A 118 -3.60 -8.58 -17.67
N ILE A 119 -2.49 -8.73 -18.40
CA ILE A 119 -1.14 -8.50 -17.86
C ILE A 119 -0.50 -7.36 -18.67
N PRO A 120 -0.35 -6.17 -18.08
CA PRO A 120 0.33 -5.06 -18.74
C PRO A 120 1.86 -5.22 -18.70
N SER A 121 2.53 -4.42 -19.52
CA SER A 121 3.97 -4.17 -19.52
C SER A 121 4.81 -5.45 -19.57
N CYS A 122 4.37 -6.42 -20.37
CA CYS A 122 5.12 -7.63 -20.65
C CYS A 122 6.28 -7.32 -21.61
N ALA A 123 7.50 -7.24 -21.06
CA ALA A 123 8.71 -7.07 -21.84
C ALA A 123 9.15 -8.39 -22.50
N ILE A 124 9.45 -8.32 -23.80
CA ILE A 124 10.11 -9.37 -24.57
C ILE A 124 11.49 -8.84 -24.95
N THR A 125 12.54 -9.52 -24.50
CA THR A 125 13.93 -9.15 -24.80
C THR A 125 14.50 -10.07 -25.87
N ALA A 126 15.20 -9.48 -26.83
CA ALA A 126 15.81 -10.18 -27.96
C ALA A 126 16.66 -11.38 -27.51
N GLY A 127 16.46 -12.53 -28.15
CA GLY A 127 17.20 -13.77 -27.87
C GLY A 127 16.88 -14.43 -26.52
N THR A 128 15.89 -13.94 -25.77
CA THR A 128 15.53 -14.47 -24.45
C THR A 128 14.08 -14.94 -24.40
N THR A 129 13.76 -15.73 -23.36
CA THR A 129 12.41 -16.22 -23.09
C THR A 129 11.92 -15.67 -21.75
N THR A 130 10.90 -14.81 -21.78
CA THR A 130 10.23 -14.26 -20.59
C THR A 130 9.14 -15.21 -20.11
N THR A 131 9.23 -15.72 -18.87
CA THR A 131 8.17 -16.55 -18.27
C THR A 131 7.08 -15.70 -17.62
N ARG A 132 5.80 -15.94 -17.96
CA ARG A 132 4.60 -15.30 -17.39
C ARG A 132 3.46 -16.31 -17.23
N HIS A 133 3.15 -16.69 -16.00
CA HIS A 133 1.93 -17.45 -15.71
C HIS A 133 0.72 -16.52 -15.67
N ILE A 134 -0.45 -17.01 -16.08
CA ILE A 134 -1.67 -16.22 -16.22
C ILE A 134 -2.76 -16.88 -15.38
N ALA A 135 -3.36 -16.10 -14.48
CA ALA A 135 -4.45 -16.54 -13.63
C ALA A 135 -5.49 -15.40 -13.55
N PRO A 136 -6.79 -15.68 -13.70
CA PRO A 136 -7.83 -14.70 -13.42
C PRO A 136 -7.79 -14.29 -11.93
N PRO A 137 -8.02 -13.02 -11.59
CA PRO A 137 -8.07 -12.59 -10.21
C PRO A 137 -9.27 -13.20 -9.47
N MET A 138 -9.04 -13.58 -8.21
CA MET A 138 -10.00 -14.30 -7.38
C MET A 138 -9.85 -13.96 -5.90
N ASP A 139 -10.97 -14.00 -5.19
CA ASP A 139 -11.04 -13.81 -3.74
C ASP A 139 -11.08 -15.15 -3.00
N PHE A 140 -11.54 -16.20 -3.67
CA PHE A 140 -11.61 -17.56 -3.12
C PHE A 140 -11.56 -18.59 -4.24
N CYS A 141 -10.93 -19.73 -3.96
CA CYS A 141 -10.99 -20.90 -4.82
C CYS A 141 -10.87 -22.16 -3.99
N CYS A 142 -11.79 -23.10 -4.18
CA CYS A 142 -11.66 -24.50 -3.84
C CYS A 142 -12.20 -25.28 -5.05
N ASN A 143 -11.35 -26.04 -5.74
CA ASN A 143 -11.72 -26.78 -6.95
C ASN A 143 -11.24 -28.25 -6.86
N PHE A 144 -11.87 -28.99 -5.96
CA PHE A 144 -11.68 -30.43 -5.76
C PHE A 144 -12.98 -31.17 -6.11
N THR A 145 -12.84 -32.38 -6.65
CA THR A 145 -13.97 -33.19 -7.13
C THR A 145 -13.94 -34.62 -6.60
N ASP A 146 -13.15 -34.88 -5.57
CA ASP A 146 -12.93 -36.23 -5.03
C ASP A 146 -14.03 -36.64 -4.04
N THR A 147 -14.62 -35.67 -3.34
CA THR A 147 -15.70 -35.86 -2.35
C THR A 147 -16.83 -34.86 -2.59
N TRP A 148 -18.01 -35.09 -1.99
CA TRP A 148 -19.18 -34.23 -2.16
C TRP A 148 -19.94 -34.02 -0.86
N ALA A 149 -20.74 -32.95 -0.81
CA ALA A 149 -21.47 -32.54 0.38
C ALA A 149 -22.69 -33.44 0.67
N LEU A 150 -22.79 -33.95 1.89
CA LEU A 150 -23.88 -34.82 2.33
C LEU A 150 -24.47 -34.34 3.67
N PRO A 151 -25.79 -34.52 3.90
CA PRO A 151 -26.79 -34.97 2.92
C PRO A 151 -26.99 -33.93 1.80
N TRP A 152 -27.72 -34.28 0.73
CA TRP A 152 -28.05 -33.30 -0.31
C TRP A 152 -28.90 -32.17 0.28
N GLY A 153 -28.58 -30.93 -0.07
CA GLY A 153 -29.21 -29.73 0.45
C GLY A 153 -29.87 -28.91 -0.66
N ASP A 154 -30.90 -28.15 -0.33
CA ASP A 154 -31.56 -27.19 -1.22
C ASP A 154 -30.88 -25.81 -1.20
N ALA A 155 -30.03 -25.56 -0.20
CA ALA A 155 -29.15 -24.39 -0.12
C ALA A 155 -27.81 -24.72 0.56
N TRP A 156 -26.76 -24.05 0.10
CA TRP A 156 -25.42 -24.12 0.65
C TRP A 156 -24.78 -22.73 0.69
N TYR A 157 -23.91 -22.49 1.66
CA TYR A 157 -23.16 -21.24 1.81
C TYR A 157 -21.67 -21.54 1.89
N GLN A 158 -20.82 -20.70 1.31
CA GLN A 158 -19.37 -20.74 1.46
C GLN A 158 -18.85 -19.33 1.75
N THR A 159 -18.24 -19.12 2.92
CA THR A 159 -17.62 -17.83 3.26
C THR A 159 -16.25 -17.65 2.60
N PHE A 160 -15.90 -16.39 2.37
CA PHE A 160 -14.61 -15.93 1.89
C PHE A 160 -14.33 -14.49 2.37
N VAL A 161 -13.09 -14.02 2.20
CA VAL A 161 -12.72 -12.62 2.46
C VAL A 161 -12.48 -11.95 1.12
N ALA A 162 -13.13 -10.82 0.88
CA ALA A 162 -12.96 -10.09 -0.38
C ALA A 162 -11.54 -9.52 -0.49
N ARG A 163 -10.94 -9.61 -1.67
CA ARG A 163 -9.65 -8.96 -2.01
C ARG A 163 -9.87 -7.82 -3.00
N GLY A 164 -10.89 -7.94 -3.85
CA GLY A 164 -11.34 -6.88 -4.75
C GLY A 164 -12.45 -6.00 -4.17
N THR A 165 -12.90 -5.07 -4.99
CA THR A 165 -14.02 -4.14 -4.75
C THR A 165 -15.33 -4.59 -5.40
N SER A 166 -15.30 -5.56 -6.31
CA SER A 166 -16.47 -6.13 -6.96
C SER A 166 -16.25 -7.59 -7.31
N ILE A 167 -17.25 -8.43 -7.04
CA ILE A 167 -17.30 -9.80 -7.54
C ILE A 167 -17.77 -9.77 -9.00
N THR A 168 -17.06 -10.49 -9.87
CA THR A 168 -17.33 -10.52 -11.32
C THR A 168 -17.72 -11.90 -11.82
N GLY A 169 -17.62 -12.93 -10.98
CA GLY A 169 -18.14 -14.24 -11.31
C GLY A 169 -18.01 -15.25 -10.18
N VAL A 170 -18.82 -16.30 -10.25
CA VAL A 170 -18.73 -17.47 -9.38
C VAL A 170 -18.84 -18.69 -10.25
N SER A 171 -17.93 -19.65 -10.07
CA SER A 171 -18.05 -20.99 -10.64
C SER A 171 -18.17 -22.04 -9.54
N PHE A 172 -18.85 -23.14 -9.83
CA PHE A 172 -19.07 -24.25 -8.91
C PHE A 172 -19.34 -25.54 -9.66
N ARG A 173 -19.01 -26.69 -9.06
CA ARG A 173 -19.30 -28.01 -9.62
C ARG A 173 -20.15 -28.84 -8.69
N LEU A 174 -21.14 -29.51 -9.28
CA LEU A 174 -22.07 -30.38 -8.57
C LEU A 174 -21.73 -31.84 -8.83
N ALA A 175 -21.68 -32.65 -7.78
CA ALA A 175 -21.60 -34.10 -7.89
C ALA A 175 -22.94 -34.68 -8.36
N GLY A 176 -24.05 -34.09 -7.91
CA GLY A 176 -25.41 -34.45 -8.31
C GLY A 176 -26.39 -33.32 -8.03
N THR A 177 -27.50 -33.29 -8.78
CA THR A 177 -28.57 -32.31 -8.63
C THR A 177 -29.91 -32.90 -9.06
N SER A 178 -30.96 -32.54 -8.33
CA SER A 178 -32.37 -32.70 -8.70
C SER A 178 -33.02 -31.35 -9.04
N ALA A 179 -32.31 -30.25 -8.84
CA ALA A 179 -32.69 -28.94 -9.36
C ALA A 179 -32.27 -28.79 -10.83
N ASP A 180 -33.03 -28.03 -11.60
CA ASP A 180 -32.72 -27.61 -12.97
C ASP A 180 -31.89 -26.32 -13.00
N GLU A 181 -32.03 -25.49 -11.96
CA GLU A 181 -31.33 -24.21 -11.80
C GLU A 181 -30.84 -24.00 -10.37
N VAL A 182 -29.67 -23.36 -10.26
CA VAL A 182 -29.12 -22.85 -9.00
C VAL A 182 -29.03 -21.33 -9.08
N GLU A 183 -29.70 -20.64 -8.14
CA GLU A 183 -29.47 -19.23 -7.86
C GLU A 183 -28.18 -19.08 -7.04
N VAL A 184 -27.28 -18.25 -7.54
CA VAL A 184 -26.07 -17.81 -6.88
C VAL A 184 -26.29 -16.39 -6.36
N SER A 185 -25.97 -16.14 -5.10
CA SER A 185 -26.00 -14.81 -4.48
C SER A 185 -24.75 -14.54 -3.65
N ILE A 186 -24.32 -13.27 -3.60
CA ILE A 186 -23.27 -12.82 -2.67
C ILE A 186 -23.92 -12.12 -1.48
N LEU A 187 -23.58 -12.56 -0.27
CA LEU A 187 -24.12 -12.06 0.98
C LEU A 187 -23.01 -11.41 1.83
N ALA A 188 -23.33 -10.32 2.52
CA ALA A 188 -22.44 -9.76 3.53
C ALA A 188 -22.56 -10.58 4.82
N VAL A 189 -21.44 -11.11 5.32
CA VAL A 189 -21.45 -11.90 6.55
C VAL A 189 -21.70 -10.98 7.75
N ASP A 190 -22.63 -11.41 8.59
CA ASP A 190 -22.92 -10.78 9.88
C ASP A 190 -22.89 -11.85 10.97
N GLY A 191 -21.94 -11.74 11.90
CA GLY A 191 -21.74 -12.71 12.98
C GLY A 191 -22.91 -12.77 13.98
N ALA A 192 -23.80 -11.78 13.98
CA ALA A 192 -25.00 -11.77 14.82
C ALA A 192 -26.18 -12.53 14.19
N LEU A 193 -26.12 -12.88 12.91
CA LEU A 193 -27.22 -13.48 12.15
C LEU A 193 -26.84 -14.88 11.61
N PRO A 194 -27.82 -15.80 11.52
CA PRO A 194 -27.59 -17.07 10.84
C PRO A 194 -27.43 -16.85 9.32
N PRO A 195 -26.73 -17.77 8.59
CA PRO A 195 -26.46 -17.64 7.16
C PRO A 195 -27.67 -17.32 6.28
N ALA A 196 -28.83 -17.90 6.61
CA ALA A 196 -30.08 -17.69 5.87
C ALA A 196 -30.59 -16.24 5.92
N GLN A 197 -30.15 -15.44 6.90
CA GLN A 197 -30.56 -14.05 7.13
C GLN A 197 -29.47 -13.03 6.73
N TRP A 198 -28.30 -13.47 6.26
CA TRP A 198 -27.28 -12.54 5.79
C TRP A 198 -27.80 -11.73 4.59
N PRO A 199 -27.63 -10.40 4.59
CA PRO A 199 -28.16 -9.53 3.55
C PRO A 199 -27.39 -9.74 2.23
N LYS A 200 -28.13 -9.74 1.11
CA LYS A 200 -27.55 -9.69 -0.24
C LYS A 200 -26.78 -8.37 -0.39
N VAL A 201 -25.61 -8.40 -1.03
CA VAL A 201 -24.81 -7.18 -1.26
C VAL A 201 -25.45 -6.25 -2.29
N SER A 202 -26.28 -6.79 -3.20
CA SER A 202 -27.11 -6.05 -4.14
C SER A 202 -28.22 -6.95 -4.70
N ASP A 203 -29.28 -6.37 -5.26
CA ASP A 203 -30.31 -7.15 -5.97
C ASP A 203 -29.75 -7.82 -7.24
N ALA A 204 -28.80 -7.17 -7.90
CA ALA A 204 -28.09 -7.70 -9.06
C ALA A 204 -27.18 -8.90 -8.73
N ALA A 205 -26.88 -9.12 -7.44
CA ALA A 205 -26.06 -10.25 -6.98
C ALA A 205 -26.76 -11.60 -7.14
N ALA A 206 -28.08 -11.65 -7.38
CA ALA A 206 -28.80 -12.89 -7.62
C ALA A 206 -28.81 -13.24 -9.12
N ARG A 207 -28.08 -14.29 -9.51
CA ARG A 207 -28.08 -14.82 -10.87
C ARG A 207 -28.30 -16.32 -10.87
N ARG A 208 -28.86 -16.83 -11.96
CA ARG A 208 -29.15 -18.26 -12.11
C ARG A 208 -28.21 -18.87 -13.13
N ALA A 209 -27.76 -20.07 -12.82
CA ALA A 209 -27.07 -20.95 -13.75
C ALA A 209 -27.88 -22.25 -13.89
N PRO A 210 -27.83 -22.92 -15.05
CA PRO A 210 -28.26 -24.31 -15.15
C PRO A 210 -27.56 -25.14 -14.07
N ALA A 211 -28.29 -26.07 -13.45
CA ALA A 211 -27.74 -26.98 -12.47
C ALA A 211 -27.36 -28.30 -13.16
N LYS A 212 -26.10 -28.41 -13.58
CA LYS A 212 -25.57 -29.60 -14.27
C LYS A 212 -24.61 -30.38 -13.39
N SER A 213 -24.86 -31.68 -13.25
CA SER A 213 -23.94 -32.62 -12.59
C SER A 213 -22.66 -32.81 -13.42
N LEU A 214 -21.53 -32.95 -12.74
CA LEU A 214 -20.22 -33.22 -13.36
C LEU A 214 -19.79 -32.17 -14.40
N ALA A 215 -20.34 -30.96 -14.35
CA ALA A 215 -20.06 -29.86 -15.26
C ALA A 215 -19.62 -28.61 -14.49
N ASP A 216 -19.00 -27.66 -15.21
CA ASP A 216 -18.71 -26.32 -14.69
C ASP A 216 -19.98 -25.48 -14.78
N ASN A 217 -20.55 -25.15 -13.63
CA ASN A 217 -21.69 -24.24 -13.53
C ASN A 217 -21.14 -22.87 -13.11
N TRP A 218 -21.70 -21.79 -13.64
CA TRP A 218 -21.16 -20.46 -13.39
C TRP A 218 -22.16 -19.35 -13.63
N VAL A 219 -21.92 -18.23 -12.98
CA VAL A 219 -22.56 -16.93 -13.24
C VAL A 219 -21.48 -15.86 -13.34
N LYS A 220 -21.73 -14.82 -14.14
CA LYS A 220 -20.83 -13.65 -14.28
C LYS A 220 -21.59 -12.36 -14.02
N TRP A 221 -20.87 -11.36 -13.54
CA TRP A 221 -21.35 -10.00 -13.38
C TRP A 221 -20.36 -9.01 -13.98
N ARG A 222 -20.91 -7.89 -14.46
CA ARG A 222 -20.12 -6.68 -14.71
C ARG A 222 -19.65 -6.11 -13.37
N SER A 223 -18.49 -5.47 -13.35
CA SER A 223 -18.00 -4.74 -12.18
C SER A 223 -19.02 -3.68 -11.73
N ASN A 224 -19.02 -3.36 -10.43
CA ASN A 224 -19.96 -2.49 -9.71
C ASN A 224 -21.36 -3.08 -9.45
N LEU A 225 -21.75 -4.18 -10.12
CA LEU A 225 -23.05 -4.80 -9.86
C LEU A 225 -23.07 -5.60 -8.56
N VAL A 226 -21.92 -6.12 -8.11
CA VAL A 226 -21.79 -6.92 -6.88
C VAL A 226 -20.67 -6.34 -6.02
N PRO A 227 -20.90 -5.16 -5.40
CA PRO A 227 -19.87 -4.43 -4.66
C PRO A 227 -19.50 -5.16 -3.37
N VAL A 228 -18.19 -5.20 -3.09
CA VAL A 228 -17.62 -5.75 -1.87
C VAL A 228 -16.51 -4.82 -1.35
N THR A 229 -16.13 -4.98 -0.09
CA THR A 229 -15.05 -4.22 0.54
C THR A 229 -13.87 -5.14 0.79
N PRO A 230 -12.67 -4.84 0.25
CA PRO A 230 -11.47 -5.61 0.55
C PRO A 230 -11.26 -5.81 2.06
N GLY A 231 -10.88 -7.02 2.47
CA GLY A 231 -10.66 -7.39 3.87
C GLY A 231 -11.94 -7.74 4.66
N ARG A 232 -13.14 -7.53 4.09
CA ARG A 232 -14.40 -7.91 4.74
C ARG A 232 -14.84 -9.33 4.34
N ALA A 233 -15.50 -10.03 5.27
CA ALA A 233 -16.06 -11.36 5.05
C ALA A 233 -17.41 -11.31 4.30
N TYR A 234 -17.55 -12.20 3.32
CA TYR A 234 -18.73 -12.40 2.49
C TYR A 234 -19.02 -13.89 2.34
N ALA A 235 -20.19 -14.23 1.80
CA ALA A 235 -20.54 -15.61 1.48
C ALA A 235 -21.15 -15.73 0.08
N VAL A 236 -20.77 -16.79 -0.62
CA VAL A 236 -21.54 -17.30 -1.76
C VAL A 236 -22.67 -18.15 -1.22
N LYS A 237 -23.91 -17.85 -1.62
CA LYS A 237 -25.08 -18.71 -1.43
C LYS A 237 -25.42 -19.39 -2.74
N LEU A 238 -25.53 -20.71 -2.72
CA LEU A 238 -26.09 -21.54 -3.78
C LEU A 238 -27.47 -22.02 -3.32
N ARG A 239 -28.52 -21.84 -4.13
CA ARG A 239 -29.88 -22.29 -3.80
C ARG A 239 -30.57 -22.89 -5.03
N GLY A 240 -31.17 -24.07 -4.90
CA GLY A 240 -31.97 -24.68 -5.95
C GLY A 240 -33.28 -23.90 -6.12
N THR A 241 -33.62 -23.54 -7.36
CA THR A 241 -34.80 -22.68 -7.63
C THR A 241 -35.83 -23.25 -8.60
N HIS A 242 -35.49 -24.30 -9.34
CA HIS A 242 -36.40 -24.95 -10.30
C HIS A 242 -36.11 -26.45 -10.37
N GLY A 243 -37.09 -27.26 -10.81
CA GLY A 243 -36.97 -28.72 -10.95
C GLY A 243 -37.14 -29.52 -9.66
N GLY A 244 -37.28 -30.84 -9.79
CA GLY A 244 -37.27 -31.88 -8.74
C GLY A 244 -37.66 -31.48 -7.31
N ASP A 245 -36.88 -31.91 -6.32
CA ASP A 245 -37.01 -31.53 -4.91
C ASP A 245 -36.07 -30.37 -4.53
N LEU A 246 -35.51 -29.68 -5.53
CA LEU A 246 -34.55 -28.57 -5.43
C LEU A 246 -33.20 -28.91 -4.79
N LYS A 247 -32.94 -30.18 -4.42
CA LYS A 247 -31.71 -30.55 -3.72
C LYS A 247 -30.56 -30.81 -4.68
N PHE A 248 -29.35 -30.54 -4.20
CA PHE A 248 -28.11 -30.81 -4.90
C PHE A 248 -26.95 -30.98 -3.92
N SER A 249 -25.84 -31.50 -4.45
CA SER A 249 -24.62 -31.75 -3.70
C SER A 249 -23.43 -31.15 -4.46
N PRO A 250 -22.88 -30.01 -4.00
CA PRO A 250 -21.60 -29.54 -4.50
C PRO A 250 -20.49 -30.56 -4.21
N PHE A 251 -19.52 -30.66 -5.10
CA PHE A 251 -18.24 -31.25 -4.70
C PHE A 251 -17.63 -30.45 -3.54
N ASN A 252 -16.77 -31.06 -2.75
CA ASN A 252 -16.16 -30.41 -1.60
C ASN A 252 -14.74 -30.92 -1.31
N ARG A 253 -14.09 -30.31 -0.33
CA ARG A 253 -12.83 -30.76 0.25
C ARG A 253 -12.91 -30.67 1.77
N ALA A 254 -12.56 -31.74 2.48
CA ALA A 254 -12.47 -31.71 3.93
C ALA A 254 -11.50 -30.63 4.45
N LYS A 255 -11.83 -30.07 5.62
CA LYS A 255 -10.94 -29.10 6.29
C LYS A 255 -9.71 -29.81 6.86
N ASP A 256 -8.55 -29.19 6.69
CA ASP A 256 -7.27 -29.59 7.25
C ASP A 256 -6.35 -28.37 7.46
N ALA A 257 -5.09 -28.61 7.85
CA ALA A 257 -4.12 -27.55 8.12
C ALA A 257 -3.78 -26.69 6.88
N GLN A 258 -4.10 -27.15 5.67
CA GLN A 258 -3.83 -26.41 4.43
C GLN A 258 -5.05 -25.62 3.94
N SER A 259 -6.21 -25.80 4.56
CA SER A 259 -7.45 -25.11 4.19
C SER A 259 -7.33 -23.59 4.21
N TYR A 260 -8.22 -22.93 3.47
CA TYR A 260 -8.41 -21.49 3.55
C TYR A 260 -8.97 -21.14 4.94
N PRO A 261 -8.25 -20.36 5.77
CA PRO A 261 -8.55 -20.20 7.19
C PRO A 261 -9.87 -19.45 7.44
N ASP A 262 -10.17 -18.44 6.61
CA ASP A 262 -11.36 -17.59 6.77
C ASP A 262 -12.60 -18.10 6.02
N GLY A 263 -12.51 -19.31 5.46
CA GLY A 263 -13.60 -19.96 4.73
C GLY A 263 -14.33 -20.96 5.60
N ARG A 264 -15.66 -20.99 5.50
CA ARG A 264 -16.51 -21.99 6.14
C ARG A 264 -17.72 -22.24 5.27
N ALA A 265 -18.02 -23.51 5.03
CA ALA A 265 -19.28 -23.90 4.43
C ALA A 265 -20.40 -24.04 5.47
N TYR A 266 -21.64 -23.75 5.08
CA TYR A 266 -22.83 -23.95 5.89
C TYR A 266 -23.92 -24.64 5.07
N ASP A 267 -24.74 -25.47 5.72
CA ASP A 267 -25.93 -26.05 5.10
C ASP A 267 -27.14 -25.10 5.14
N ALA A 268 -28.27 -25.55 4.62
CA ALA A 268 -29.51 -24.77 4.58
C ALA A 268 -30.03 -24.35 5.98
N ALA A 269 -29.75 -25.16 7.02
CA ALA A 269 -30.11 -24.86 8.40
C ALA A 269 -29.14 -23.88 9.08
N GLY A 270 -28.03 -23.54 8.40
CA GLY A 270 -26.98 -22.67 8.94
C GLY A 270 -25.98 -23.41 9.82
N ALA A 271 -25.93 -24.74 9.78
CA ALA A 271 -24.93 -25.51 10.51
C ALA A 271 -23.58 -25.48 9.78
N ALA A 272 -22.53 -25.13 10.51
CA ALA A 272 -21.17 -25.08 9.98
C ALA A 272 -20.67 -26.49 9.59
N GLN A 273 -20.07 -26.58 8.42
CA GLN A 273 -19.56 -27.84 7.86
C GLN A 273 -18.05 -27.94 8.01
N ASN A 274 -17.54 -29.17 8.09
CA ASN A 274 -16.10 -29.45 8.17
C ASN A 274 -15.45 -29.68 6.78
N HIS A 275 -15.93 -28.98 5.78
CA HIS A 275 -15.42 -28.98 4.42
C HIS A 275 -15.63 -27.62 3.77
N ASP A 276 -14.87 -27.32 2.72
CA ASP A 276 -15.12 -26.20 1.81
C ASP A 276 -15.78 -26.72 0.54
N LEU A 277 -16.75 -25.97 0.00
CA LEU A 277 -17.45 -26.32 -1.24
C LEU A 277 -16.56 -26.06 -2.46
N ASN A 278 -16.78 -26.82 -3.54
CA ASN A 278 -16.19 -26.57 -4.85
C ASN A 278 -16.80 -25.29 -5.42
N VAL A 279 -16.15 -24.16 -5.11
CA VAL A 279 -16.56 -22.81 -5.49
C VAL A 279 -15.30 -22.01 -5.80
N THR A 280 -15.32 -21.26 -6.90
CA THR A 280 -14.33 -20.23 -7.22
C THR A 280 -15.02 -18.89 -7.35
N VAL A 281 -14.51 -17.87 -6.68
CA VAL A 281 -15.05 -16.50 -6.63
C VAL A 281 -14.07 -15.57 -7.34
N PHE A 282 -14.45 -15.08 -8.51
CA PHE A 282 -13.67 -14.13 -9.31
C PHE A 282 -14.01 -12.69 -8.93
N SER A 283 -13.01 -11.82 -8.83
CA SER A 283 -13.15 -10.43 -8.41
C SER A 283 -12.25 -9.52 -9.24
N ASP A 284 -12.32 -8.20 -9.04
CA ASP A 284 -11.45 -7.17 -9.61
C ASP A 284 -10.17 -6.90 -8.78
N ALA A 285 -9.71 -7.89 -8.01
CA ALA A 285 -8.55 -7.75 -7.12
C ALA A 285 -7.21 -7.43 -7.83
N ASP A 286 -7.12 -7.57 -9.15
CA ASP A 286 -5.96 -7.16 -9.95
C ASP A 286 -5.99 -5.69 -10.41
N GLY A 287 -7.00 -4.93 -9.97
CA GLY A 287 -7.19 -3.55 -10.41
C GLY A 287 -7.74 -3.44 -11.84
N THR A 288 -8.37 -4.49 -12.37
CA THR A 288 -9.12 -4.41 -13.64
C THR A 288 -10.61 -4.60 -13.41
N VAL A 289 -11.42 -3.73 -14.04
CA VAL A 289 -12.88 -3.75 -13.98
C VAL A 289 -13.48 -4.21 -15.32
N VAL A 290 -14.62 -4.88 -15.26
CA VAL A 290 -15.30 -5.44 -16.42
C VAL A 290 -16.62 -4.70 -16.66
N SER A 291 -16.62 -3.81 -17.64
CA SER A 291 -17.72 -2.87 -17.87
C SER A 291 -18.78 -3.45 -18.78
N TYR A 292 -18.35 -4.31 -19.69
CA TYR A 292 -19.20 -5.00 -20.64
C TYR A 292 -18.70 -6.44 -20.76
N ILE A 293 -19.59 -7.41 -20.56
CA ILE A 293 -19.26 -8.82 -20.73
C ILE A 293 -20.53 -9.60 -20.96
N LYS A 294 -20.38 -10.71 -21.68
CA LYS A 294 -21.41 -11.73 -21.75
C LYS A 294 -21.58 -12.45 -20.41
N THR A 295 -22.82 -12.66 -20.02
CA THR A 295 -23.19 -13.31 -18.76
C THR A 295 -24.02 -14.58 -18.91
N THR A 296 -24.44 -14.93 -20.13
CA THR A 296 -25.07 -16.22 -20.46
C THR A 296 -24.09 -17.17 -21.18
N SER A 297 -24.44 -18.46 -21.32
CA SER A 297 -23.53 -19.49 -21.82
C SER A 297 -23.46 -19.64 -23.35
N GLU A 298 -24.26 -18.90 -24.11
CA GLU A 298 -24.32 -19.02 -25.59
C GLU A 298 -23.31 -18.10 -26.31
N LEU A 299 -23.08 -18.25 -27.61
CA LEU A 299 -22.21 -17.31 -28.34
C LEU A 299 -22.88 -15.94 -28.60
N GLY A 300 -24.21 -15.90 -28.56
CA GLY A 300 -25.02 -14.86 -29.18
C GLY A 300 -25.62 -15.36 -30.50
N GLU A 301 -26.21 -14.46 -31.27
CA GLU A 301 -26.87 -14.79 -32.52
C GLU A 301 -26.05 -14.26 -33.71
N LEU A 302 -25.85 -15.08 -34.74
CA LEU A 302 -25.29 -14.65 -36.01
C LEU A 302 -26.46 -14.31 -36.94
N ILE A 303 -26.56 -13.06 -37.37
CA ILE A 303 -27.74 -12.59 -38.14
C ILE A 303 -27.43 -12.54 -39.64
N ASP A 304 -28.35 -13.04 -40.45
CA ASP A 304 -28.25 -12.93 -41.91
C ASP A 304 -28.22 -11.46 -42.37
N ASN A 305 -27.45 -11.18 -43.42
CA ASN A 305 -27.24 -9.84 -43.99
C ASN A 305 -26.52 -8.82 -43.08
N TYR A 306 -25.89 -9.26 -41.99
CA TYR A 306 -25.09 -8.39 -41.11
C TYR A 306 -23.60 -8.37 -41.51
N TYR A 307 -23.28 -8.80 -42.73
CA TYR A 307 -21.93 -8.74 -43.24
C TYR A 307 -21.49 -7.28 -43.44
N GLY A 308 -20.32 -6.90 -42.92
CA GLY A 308 -19.79 -5.54 -43.05
C GLY A 308 -18.29 -5.47 -42.78
N THR A 309 -17.64 -4.39 -43.22
CA THR A 309 -16.19 -4.18 -43.06
C THR A 309 -15.83 -3.40 -41.80
N ARG A 310 -16.82 -2.75 -41.19
CA ARG A 310 -16.66 -1.92 -39.99
C ARG A 310 -17.82 -2.13 -39.03
N TRP A 311 -17.49 -2.43 -37.78
CA TRP A 311 -18.44 -2.54 -36.69
C TRP A 311 -17.91 -1.82 -35.46
N GLY A 312 -18.81 -1.49 -34.54
CA GLY A 312 -18.39 -1.01 -33.23
C GLY A 312 -19.52 -0.91 -32.23
N GLN A 313 -19.15 -0.65 -30.99
CA GLN A 313 -20.05 -0.59 -29.85
C GLN A 313 -19.64 0.59 -28.97
N THR A 314 -20.59 1.40 -28.53
CA THR A 314 -20.34 2.36 -27.46
C THR A 314 -20.44 1.70 -26.09
N PHE A 315 -19.64 2.18 -25.15
CA PHE A 315 -19.72 1.81 -23.74
C PHE A 315 -19.53 3.03 -22.83
N LYS A 316 -20.07 2.93 -21.61
CA LYS A 316 -19.83 3.92 -20.56
C LYS A 316 -18.69 3.43 -19.68
N ALA A 317 -17.59 4.16 -19.69
CA ALA A 317 -16.40 3.82 -18.92
C ALA A 317 -16.70 3.84 -17.42
N ILE A 318 -16.12 2.89 -16.70
CA ILE A 318 -16.10 2.88 -15.22
C ILE A 318 -14.66 2.84 -14.68
N GLY A 319 -13.67 2.68 -15.56
CA GLY A 319 -12.25 2.73 -15.28
C GLY A 319 -11.58 3.99 -15.80
N SER A 320 -10.27 4.07 -15.61
CA SER A 320 -9.42 5.21 -16.02
C SER A 320 -8.67 4.97 -17.33
N SER A 321 -8.62 3.73 -17.81
CA SER A 321 -7.96 3.37 -19.08
C SER A 321 -8.55 2.08 -19.63
N LEU A 322 -8.67 1.97 -20.95
CA LEU A 322 -9.05 0.69 -21.57
C LEU A 322 -7.92 -0.31 -21.36
N ALA A 323 -8.25 -1.54 -20.96
CA ALA A 323 -7.28 -2.61 -20.72
C ALA A 323 -7.35 -3.68 -21.81
N ALA A 324 -8.56 -4.10 -22.20
CA ALA A 324 -8.76 -5.06 -23.27
C ALA A 324 -10.17 -5.04 -23.85
N VAL A 325 -10.30 -5.53 -25.08
CA VAL A 325 -11.58 -5.79 -25.75
C VAL A 325 -11.51 -7.12 -26.48
N ASP A 326 -12.60 -7.87 -26.51
CA ASP A 326 -12.80 -8.94 -27.51
C ASP A 326 -14.18 -8.94 -28.15
N VAL A 327 -14.28 -9.59 -29.31
CA VAL A 327 -15.52 -9.80 -30.05
C VAL A 327 -15.53 -11.16 -30.75
N TRP A 328 -16.69 -11.81 -30.75
CA TRP A 328 -16.95 -12.99 -31.57
C TRP A 328 -17.40 -12.58 -32.97
N ALA A 329 -16.74 -13.10 -34.01
CA ALA A 329 -17.10 -12.83 -35.40
C ALA A 329 -16.79 -14.00 -36.33
N ALA A 330 -17.56 -14.08 -37.43
CA ALA A 330 -17.36 -15.02 -38.52
C ALA A 330 -17.17 -14.27 -39.85
N GLY A 331 -16.24 -14.72 -40.68
CA GLY A 331 -16.09 -14.27 -42.06
C GLY A 331 -16.97 -15.03 -43.04
N ALA A 332 -16.89 -14.66 -44.32
CA ALA A 332 -17.53 -15.40 -45.39
C ALA A 332 -16.99 -16.84 -45.45
N ASP A 333 -17.83 -17.78 -45.91
CA ASP A 333 -17.48 -19.20 -46.08
C ASP A 333 -16.87 -19.86 -44.83
N SER A 334 -17.31 -19.45 -43.64
CA SER A 334 -16.80 -19.93 -42.35
C SER A 334 -15.32 -19.59 -42.09
N ASN A 335 -14.78 -18.55 -42.75
CA ASN A 335 -13.43 -18.08 -42.49
C ASN A 335 -13.37 -17.33 -41.15
N TRP A 336 -12.67 -17.92 -40.18
CA TRP A 336 -12.50 -17.35 -38.84
C TRP A 336 -11.18 -16.58 -38.69
N ASP A 337 -10.18 -16.84 -39.54
CA ASP A 337 -8.82 -16.31 -39.41
C ASP A 337 -8.75 -14.91 -40.03
N LEU A 338 -9.31 -13.94 -39.31
CA LEU A 338 -9.37 -12.55 -39.73
C LEU A 338 -8.53 -11.68 -38.79
N ASP A 339 -7.67 -10.86 -39.36
CA ASP A 339 -6.97 -9.83 -38.59
C ASP A 339 -7.92 -8.65 -38.38
N PHE A 340 -8.13 -8.25 -37.11
CA PHE A 340 -8.98 -7.12 -36.77
C PHE A 340 -8.12 -5.94 -36.35
N THR A 341 -8.40 -4.77 -36.94
CA THR A 341 -7.83 -3.51 -36.47
C THR A 341 -8.83 -2.83 -35.54
N PHE A 342 -8.41 -2.60 -34.31
CA PHE A 342 -9.19 -1.96 -33.26
C PHE A 342 -8.81 -0.49 -33.14
N THR A 343 -9.81 0.38 -33.04
CA THR A 343 -9.63 1.81 -32.71
C THR A 343 -10.63 2.24 -31.65
N VAL A 344 -10.26 3.22 -30.84
CA VAL A 344 -11.12 3.75 -29.77
C VAL A 344 -11.34 5.24 -29.99
N ARG A 345 -12.58 5.70 -29.79
CA ARG A 345 -12.99 7.09 -29.97
C ARG A 345 -13.81 7.60 -28.80
N GLU A 346 -13.77 8.90 -28.55
CA GLU A 346 -14.66 9.56 -27.60
C GLU A 346 -16.11 9.61 -28.14
N GLY A 347 -17.08 9.28 -27.31
CA GLY A 347 -18.49 9.29 -27.67
C GLY A 347 -18.86 8.18 -28.66
N GLY A 348 -18.82 8.47 -29.96
CA GLY A 348 -19.39 7.66 -31.03
C GLY A 348 -18.48 7.50 -32.26
N PRO A 349 -19.01 7.01 -33.40
CA PRO A 349 -18.21 6.71 -34.60
C PRO A 349 -17.55 7.92 -35.27
N THR A 350 -18.01 9.14 -34.96
CA THR A 350 -17.44 10.41 -35.44
C THR A 350 -16.51 11.08 -34.43
N GLY A 351 -16.31 10.46 -33.26
CA GLY A 351 -15.48 10.96 -32.18
C GLY A 351 -14.00 11.05 -32.51
N ALA A 352 -13.29 11.87 -31.73
CA ALA A 352 -11.84 11.93 -31.76
C ALA A 352 -11.25 10.58 -31.37
N ARG A 353 -10.25 10.09 -32.13
CA ARG A 353 -9.55 8.86 -31.79
C ARG A 353 -8.67 9.09 -30.56
N ILE A 354 -8.75 8.18 -29.61
CA ILE A 354 -7.89 8.14 -28.42
C ILE A 354 -7.04 6.87 -28.45
N GLY A 355 -5.77 7.03 -28.10
CA GLY A 355 -4.79 5.95 -28.13
C GLY A 355 -4.44 5.40 -29.52
N PRO A 356 -3.60 4.34 -29.55
CA PRO A 356 -3.14 3.72 -30.78
C PRO A 356 -4.20 2.82 -31.41
N ALA A 357 -4.16 2.72 -32.75
CA ALA A 357 -4.82 1.64 -33.47
C ALA A 357 -3.96 0.38 -33.34
N LYS A 358 -4.56 -0.77 -33.01
CA LYS A 358 -3.83 -2.05 -32.92
C LYS A 358 -4.51 -3.10 -33.77
N THR A 359 -3.71 -3.87 -34.51
CA THR A 359 -4.18 -5.01 -35.29
C THR A 359 -3.78 -6.30 -34.60
N THR A 360 -4.71 -7.24 -34.44
CA THR A 360 -4.44 -8.54 -33.82
C THR A 360 -5.04 -9.69 -34.63
N LYS A 361 -4.38 -10.85 -34.56
CA LYS A 361 -4.86 -12.08 -35.18
C LYS A 361 -6.03 -12.67 -34.39
N ALA A 362 -6.98 -13.30 -35.10
CA ALA A 362 -8.02 -14.11 -34.48
C ALA A 362 -7.42 -15.29 -33.70
N ALA A 363 -8.10 -15.76 -32.66
CA ALA A 363 -7.83 -17.05 -32.04
C ALA A 363 -8.85 -18.08 -32.54
N TYR A 364 -8.36 -19.22 -33.04
CA TYR A 364 -9.21 -20.30 -33.56
C TYR A 364 -10.18 -20.82 -32.51
N GLN A 365 -11.44 -21.00 -32.93
CA GLN A 365 -12.46 -21.82 -32.26
C GLN A 365 -13.16 -22.72 -33.29
N ALA A 366 -13.92 -23.69 -32.81
CA ALA A 366 -14.82 -24.50 -33.64
C ALA A 366 -15.93 -23.65 -34.32
N PHE A 367 -16.53 -24.21 -35.37
CA PHE A 367 -17.73 -23.70 -36.07
C PHE A 367 -17.54 -22.47 -36.97
N GLY A 368 -16.33 -22.20 -37.47
CA GLY A 368 -16.11 -21.15 -38.48
C GLY A 368 -16.15 -19.71 -37.95
N ALA A 369 -16.14 -19.53 -36.63
CA ALA A 369 -16.06 -18.26 -35.95
C ALA A 369 -14.76 -18.16 -35.11
N GLY A 370 -14.21 -16.95 -35.00
CA GLY A 370 -13.02 -16.66 -34.22
C GLY A 370 -13.33 -15.68 -33.08
N LEU A 371 -12.61 -15.83 -31.96
CA LEU A 371 -12.53 -14.76 -30.97
C LEU A 371 -11.41 -13.81 -31.39
N HIS A 372 -11.73 -12.53 -31.45
CA HIS A 372 -10.78 -11.47 -31.83
C HIS A 372 -10.61 -10.55 -30.64
N GLY A 373 -9.37 -10.37 -30.17
CA GLY A 373 -9.10 -9.60 -28.96
C GLY A 373 -7.90 -8.69 -29.08
N VAL A 374 -7.91 -7.60 -28.34
CA VAL A 374 -6.83 -6.61 -28.26
C VAL A 374 -6.64 -6.18 -26.81
N SER A 375 -5.41 -5.82 -26.45
CA SER A 375 -5.07 -5.29 -25.14
C SER A 375 -4.20 -4.03 -25.21
N TYR A 376 -4.27 -3.26 -24.13
CA TYR A 376 -3.62 -1.97 -23.97
C TYR A 376 -2.96 -1.93 -22.60
N ASN A 377 -1.79 -1.31 -22.52
CA ASN A 377 -1.16 -0.95 -21.27
C ASN A 377 -1.89 0.23 -20.62
N PRO A 378 -1.79 0.40 -19.29
CA PRO A 378 -2.34 1.56 -18.61
C PRO A 378 -1.90 2.87 -19.29
N GLY A 379 -2.87 3.74 -19.58
CA GLY A 379 -2.64 5.03 -20.21
C GLY A 379 -2.49 5.02 -21.73
N GLU A 380 -2.42 3.86 -22.40
CA GLU A 380 -2.43 3.83 -23.87
C GLU A 380 -3.75 4.37 -24.45
N VAL A 381 -4.86 4.12 -23.74
CA VAL A 381 -6.20 4.58 -24.10
C VAL A 381 -6.86 5.12 -22.82
N SER A 382 -6.56 6.37 -22.48
CA SER A 382 -7.12 7.03 -21.30
C SER A 382 -8.64 7.20 -21.40
N LEU A 383 -9.33 6.88 -20.32
CA LEU A 383 -10.77 6.99 -20.17
C LEU A 383 -11.09 7.86 -18.94
N ALA A 384 -12.23 8.53 -18.98
CA ALA A 384 -12.80 9.20 -17.82
C ALA A 384 -14.00 8.37 -17.34
N PRO A 385 -14.04 7.94 -16.06
CA PRO A 385 -15.21 7.28 -15.50
C PRO A 385 -16.49 8.09 -15.75
N GLY A 386 -17.53 7.43 -16.26
CA GLY A 386 -18.79 8.03 -16.68
C GLY A 386 -18.80 8.58 -18.11
N GLY A 387 -17.65 8.72 -18.75
CA GLY A 387 -17.55 9.08 -20.17
C GLY A 387 -18.05 7.96 -21.09
N THR A 388 -18.59 8.33 -22.24
CA THR A 388 -18.99 7.36 -23.28
C THR A 388 -17.87 7.27 -24.32
N TYR A 389 -17.52 6.05 -24.70
CA TYR A 389 -16.48 5.76 -25.68
C TYR A 389 -16.97 4.74 -26.68
N TYR A 390 -16.39 4.75 -27.88
CA TYR A 390 -16.73 3.88 -28.99
C TYR A 390 -15.54 3.01 -29.35
N VAL A 391 -15.71 1.69 -29.25
CA VAL A 391 -14.72 0.72 -29.76
C VAL A 391 -15.15 0.29 -31.15
N GLU A 392 -14.25 0.50 -32.11
CA GLU A 392 -14.40 0.12 -33.50
C GLU A 392 -13.46 -1.02 -33.84
N PHE A 393 -13.95 -1.98 -34.63
CA PHE A 393 -13.15 -3.06 -35.17
C PHE A 393 -13.46 -3.22 -36.66
N THR A 394 -12.41 -3.32 -37.45
CA THR A 394 -12.49 -3.34 -38.91
C THR A 394 -11.66 -4.45 -39.51
N ASN A 395 -12.15 -5.01 -40.62
CA ASN A 395 -11.41 -5.87 -41.52
C ASN A 395 -11.83 -5.54 -42.97
N PRO A 396 -10.87 -5.38 -43.91
CA PRO A 396 -11.16 -4.92 -45.27
C PRO A 396 -11.98 -5.92 -46.10
N VAL A 397 -11.94 -7.22 -45.78
CA VAL A 397 -12.70 -8.27 -46.48
C VAL A 397 -14.15 -8.32 -45.99
N GLY A 398 -14.37 -7.98 -44.72
CA GLY A 398 -15.68 -7.98 -44.08
C GLY A 398 -15.94 -9.22 -43.23
N PHE A 399 -16.89 -9.09 -42.32
CA PHE A 399 -17.25 -10.10 -41.33
C PHE A 399 -18.65 -9.84 -40.77
N ASN A 400 -19.15 -10.80 -40.02
CA ASN A 400 -20.40 -10.75 -39.29
C ASN A 400 -20.15 -11.04 -37.79
N PRO A 401 -20.29 -10.05 -36.90
CA PRO A 401 -20.13 -10.29 -35.47
C PRO A 401 -21.38 -10.96 -34.88
N TYR A 402 -21.18 -11.70 -33.80
CA TYR A 402 -22.30 -12.22 -33.01
C TYR A 402 -22.95 -11.08 -32.21
N ILE A 403 -24.26 -11.17 -32.04
CA ILE A 403 -25.09 -10.15 -31.36
C ILE A 403 -25.66 -10.69 -30.05
N MET A 404 -25.68 -9.86 -29.01
CA MET A 404 -26.34 -10.12 -27.73
C MET A 404 -27.84 -9.88 -27.85
N ARG A 405 -28.65 -10.95 -27.91
CA ARG A 405 -30.12 -10.84 -27.94
C ARG A 405 -30.80 -11.19 -26.61
N SER A 406 -30.08 -11.85 -25.70
CA SER A 406 -30.59 -12.08 -24.36
C SER A 406 -30.74 -10.75 -23.63
N SER A 407 -31.92 -10.46 -23.10
CA SER A 407 -32.14 -9.28 -22.25
C SER A 407 -31.24 -9.28 -21.01
N GLN A 408 -30.74 -10.45 -20.57
CA GLN A 408 -29.76 -10.57 -19.48
C GLN A 408 -28.37 -10.03 -19.87
N ASP A 409 -28.04 -10.07 -21.16
CA ASP A 409 -26.77 -9.59 -21.70
C ASP A 409 -26.89 -8.16 -22.27
N SER A 410 -28.11 -7.61 -22.34
CA SER A 410 -28.32 -6.22 -22.78
C SER A 410 -27.50 -5.23 -21.95
N TYR A 411 -27.01 -4.19 -22.61
CA TYR A 411 -26.16 -3.18 -22.02
C TYR A 411 -26.69 -1.79 -22.32
N ALA A 412 -27.52 -1.29 -21.39
CA ALA A 412 -28.17 0.02 -21.50
C ALA A 412 -27.20 1.21 -21.62
N GLY A 413 -25.91 1.04 -21.29
CA GLY A 413 -24.88 2.08 -21.39
C GLY A 413 -24.27 2.23 -22.79
N GLY A 414 -24.73 1.46 -23.78
CA GLY A 414 -24.10 1.34 -25.08
C GLY A 414 -25.06 1.24 -26.25
N THR A 415 -24.50 1.27 -27.45
CA THR A 415 -25.21 1.18 -28.72
C THR A 415 -24.28 0.56 -29.75
N GLY A 416 -24.76 -0.45 -30.48
CA GLY A 416 -24.03 -1.05 -31.60
C GLY A 416 -24.18 -0.26 -32.91
N TYR A 417 -23.13 -0.33 -33.73
CA TYR A 417 -23.02 0.33 -35.02
C TYR A 417 -22.46 -0.63 -36.07
N GLN A 418 -22.93 -0.47 -37.31
CA GLN A 418 -22.38 -1.13 -38.49
C GLN A 418 -22.12 -0.09 -39.57
N ASN A 419 -20.93 -0.07 -40.13
CA ASN A 419 -20.48 0.89 -41.15
C ASN A 419 -20.77 2.36 -40.75
N GLY A 420 -20.73 2.65 -39.44
CA GLY A 420 -21.02 3.97 -38.86
C GLY A 420 -22.50 4.30 -38.62
N ALA A 421 -23.43 3.45 -39.08
CA ALA A 421 -24.86 3.61 -38.82
C ALA A 421 -25.29 2.89 -37.52
N VAL A 422 -26.22 3.49 -36.77
CA VAL A 422 -26.78 2.94 -35.53
C VAL A 422 -27.60 1.68 -35.82
N ARG A 423 -27.46 0.65 -34.98
CA ARG A 423 -28.24 -0.59 -35.07
C ARG A 423 -29.13 -0.90 -33.86
N ASN A 424 -28.86 -0.32 -32.70
CA ASN A 424 -29.54 -0.60 -31.41
C ASN A 424 -29.45 -2.06 -30.93
N ASP A 425 -28.69 -2.91 -31.62
CA ASP A 425 -28.31 -4.24 -31.15
C ASP A 425 -26.92 -4.18 -30.51
N ASP A 426 -26.73 -4.90 -29.41
CA ASP A 426 -25.48 -4.96 -28.66
C ASP A 426 -24.55 -6.05 -29.22
N VAL A 427 -23.29 -5.71 -29.50
CA VAL A 427 -22.33 -6.71 -30.01
C VAL A 427 -21.94 -7.70 -28.90
N SER A 428 -21.79 -8.98 -29.25
CA SER A 428 -21.26 -10.03 -28.36
C SER A 428 -19.77 -9.81 -28.13
N MET A 429 -19.47 -8.96 -27.15
CA MET A 429 -18.12 -8.50 -26.81
C MET A 429 -17.83 -8.51 -25.31
N THR A 430 -16.56 -8.40 -24.98
CA THR A 430 -16.06 -8.11 -23.63
C THR A 430 -15.26 -6.81 -23.64
N ILE A 431 -15.43 -5.96 -22.64
CA ILE A 431 -14.66 -4.73 -22.41
C ILE A 431 -14.13 -4.76 -20.98
N VAL A 432 -12.81 -4.67 -20.86
CA VAL A 432 -12.08 -4.60 -19.60
C VAL A 432 -11.35 -3.26 -19.54
N GLU A 433 -11.42 -2.60 -18.39
CA GLU A 433 -10.75 -1.33 -18.10
C GLU A 433 -9.83 -1.52 -16.89
N TYR A 434 -8.82 -0.67 -16.76
CA TYR A 434 -8.09 -0.51 -15.49
C TYR A 434 -8.99 0.27 -14.53
N ALA A 435 -9.13 -0.25 -13.31
CA ALA A 435 -9.84 0.44 -12.24
C ALA A 435 -9.22 1.82 -12.03
N PRO A 436 -10.01 2.85 -11.66
CA PRO A 436 -9.45 4.14 -11.25
C PRO A 436 -8.60 3.91 -10.00
N GLY A 437 -7.29 3.81 -10.18
CA GLY A 437 -6.38 3.31 -9.16
C GLY A 437 -5.41 4.37 -8.66
N GLY A 438 -5.24 5.45 -9.44
CA GLY A 438 -4.23 6.46 -9.20
C GLY A 438 -2.80 5.90 -9.24
N GLY A 439 -1.80 6.76 -9.37
CA GLY A 439 -0.42 6.42 -9.07
C GLY A 439 -0.14 6.31 -7.56
N LYS A 440 1.11 6.01 -7.25
CA LYS A 440 1.66 5.80 -5.91
C LYS A 440 2.96 6.59 -5.78
N ILE A 441 3.24 7.07 -4.57
CA ILE A 441 4.55 7.57 -4.18
C ILE A 441 5.00 6.79 -2.95
N ALA A 442 6.21 6.23 -2.98
CA ALA A 442 6.84 5.57 -1.85
C ALA A 442 8.23 6.14 -1.60
N GLY A 443 8.76 5.97 -0.39
CA GLY A 443 10.10 6.46 -0.11
C GLY A 443 10.57 6.32 1.32
N THR A 444 11.75 6.87 1.61
CA THR A 444 12.29 6.99 2.97
C THR A 444 12.63 8.44 3.31
N VAL A 445 12.49 8.82 4.58
CA VAL A 445 12.89 10.12 5.14
C VAL A 445 13.99 9.91 6.18
N LYS A 446 15.11 10.62 6.00
CA LYS A 446 16.32 10.51 6.84
C LYS A 446 16.83 11.88 7.29
N SER A 447 17.67 11.92 8.33
CA SER A 447 18.44 13.10 8.72
C SER A 447 19.68 13.27 7.83
N GLU A 448 20.36 14.41 7.90
CA GLU A 448 21.65 14.63 7.23
C GLU A 448 22.75 13.64 7.67
N ARG A 449 22.61 13.06 8.88
CA ARG A 449 23.52 12.03 9.41
C ARG A 449 23.17 10.61 8.92
N GLY A 450 22.04 10.44 8.23
CA GLY A 450 21.59 9.18 7.67
C GLY A 450 20.59 8.41 8.53
N ASP A 451 20.24 8.91 9.72
CA ASP A 451 19.29 8.27 10.63
C ASP A 451 17.85 8.34 10.10
N PRO A 452 17.04 7.29 10.27
CA PRO A 452 15.63 7.34 9.87
C PRO A 452 14.85 8.36 10.70
N VAL A 453 13.92 9.09 10.07
CA VAL A 453 13.04 10.05 10.75
C VAL A 453 11.62 9.46 10.85
N PRO A 454 11.25 8.84 11.98
CA PRO A 454 9.91 8.30 12.18
C PRO A 454 8.88 9.40 12.49
N GLY A 455 7.62 9.18 12.06
CA GLY A 455 6.51 10.09 12.34
C GLY A 455 6.51 11.41 11.56
N ALA A 456 7.35 11.56 10.54
CA ALA A 456 7.32 12.71 9.64
C ALA A 456 6.02 12.69 8.82
N ALA A 457 5.29 13.82 8.80
CA ALA A 457 4.07 13.98 8.03
C ALA A 457 4.41 14.25 6.56
N VAL A 458 3.94 13.39 5.67
CA VAL A 458 4.17 13.50 4.22
C VAL A 458 2.83 13.78 3.54
N SER A 459 2.75 14.85 2.73
CA SER A 459 1.50 15.27 2.08
C SER A 459 1.71 15.79 0.65
N LEU A 460 0.64 15.77 -0.15
CA LEU A 460 0.63 16.26 -1.54
C LEU A 460 -0.40 17.38 -1.75
N THR A 461 -0.08 18.36 -2.60
CA THR A 461 -1.01 19.38 -3.10
C THR A 461 -0.87 19.52 -4.61
N PRO A 462 -1.97 19.59 -5.41
CA PRO A 462 -3.38 19.56 -5.00
C PRO A 462 -3.83 18.19 -4.46
N GLY A 463 -4.96 18.15 -3.76
CA GLY A 463 -5.51 16.92 -3.17
C GLY A 463 -5.36 16.84 -1.64
N ALA A 464 -5.92 15.79 -1.05
CA ALA A 464 -5.87 15.51 0.39
C ALA A 464 -5.12 14.19 0.66
N TYR A 465 -4.03 13.98 -0.06
CA TYR A 465 -3.19 12.79 0.09
C TYR A 465 -2.15 13.04 1.19
N ALA A 466 -2.14 12.20 2.22
CA ALA A 466 -1.19 12.31 3.31
C ALA A 466 -0.90 10.94 3.95
N THR A 467 0.29 10.82 4.54
CA THR A 467 0.72 9.66 5.33
C THR A 467 1.77 10.10 6.36
N VAL A 468 2.24 9.18 7.20
CA VAL A 468 3.36 9.39 8.14
C VAL A 468 4.42 8.32 7.96
N THR A 469 5.68 8.65 8.22
CA THR A 469 6.78 7.68 8.15
C THR A 469 6.74 6.68 9.31
N ASP A 470 7.16 5.44 9.06
CA ASP A 470 7.30 4.39 10.06
C ASP A 470 8.61 4.48 10.86
N ALA A 471 8.89 3.50 11.73
CA ALA A 471 10.10 3.43 12.55
C ALA A 471 11.42 3.41 11.73
N GLY A 472 11.37 2.93 10.49
CA GLY A 472 12.50 2.94 9.54
C GLY A 472 12.54 4.17 8.64
N GLY A 473 11.67 5.16 8.87
CA GLY A 473 11.54 6.36 8.06
C GLY A 473 10.79 6.13 6.74
N ALA A 474 10.20 4.96 6.50
CA ALA A 474 9.55 4.62 5.23
C ALA A 474 8.10 5.12 5.15
N PHE A 475 7.63 5.46 3.95
CA PHE A 475 6.24 5.89 3.69
C PHE A 475 5.70 5.39 2.34
N LEU A 476 4.36 5.35 2.22
CA LEU A 476 3.62 5.06 0.99
C LEU A 476 2.34 5.91 0.92
N ILE A 477 2.11 6.59 -0.20
CA ILE A 477 0.85 7.24 -0.59
C ILE A 477 0.36 6.55 -1.87
N ALA A 478 -0.89 6.09 -1.90
CA ALA A 478 -1.50 5.41 -3.06
C ALA A 478 -2.83 6.07 -3.44
N GLY A 479 -3.36 5.75 -4.62
CA GLY A 479 -4.63 6.34 -5.08
C GLY A 479 -4.50 7.76 -5.61
N ILE A 480 -3.29 8.16 -6.00
CA ILE A 480 -2.99 9.54 -6.43
C ILE A 480 -3.47 9.72 -7.86
N ALA A 481 -4.45 10.57 -8.11
CA ALA A 481 -4.92 10.81 -9.48
C ALA A 481 -3.74 11.24 -10.38
N GLU A 482 -3.78 10.91 -11.67
CA GLU A 482 -2.76 11.40 -12.59
C GLU A 482 -2.64 12.93 -12.52
N GLY A 483 -1.44 13.45 -12.34
CA GLY A 483 -1.24 14.89 -12.19
C GLY A 483 0.14 15.30 -11.73
N THR A 484 0.36 16.61 -11.64
CA THR A 484 1.58 17.18 -11.08
C THR A 484 1.31 17.70 -9.67
N TYR A 485 2.15 17.31 -8.72
CA TYR A 485 1.98 17.56 -7.30
C TYR A 485 3.18 18.30 -6.70
N THR A 486 2.90 18.95 -5.57
CA THR A 486 3.89 19.43 -4.61
C THR A 486 3.87 18.49 -3.41
N LEU A 487 5.00 17.85 -3.14
CA LEU A 487 5.24 17.10 -1.91
C LEU A 487 5.66 18.05 -0.80
N VAL A 488 5.11 17.88 0.39
CA VAL A 488 5.57 18.53 1.61
C VAL A 488 5.84 17.45 2.65
N VAL A 489 7.04 17.47 3.24
CA VAL A 489 7.40 16.67 4.40
C VAL A 489 7.64 17.61 5.57
N ASP A 490 6.88 17.41 6.64
CA ASP A 490 7.00 18.17 7.88
C ASP A 490 7.32 17.21 9.02
N ALA A 491 8.37 17.50 9.77
CA ALA A 491 8.79 16.71 10.92
C ALA A 491 9.25 17.65 12.01
N PHE A 492 8.83 17.38 13.25
CA PHE A 492 9.22 18.22 14.36
C PHE A 492 10.73 18.21 14.58
N GLY A 493 11.33 19.40 14.77
CA GLY A 493 12.78 19.53 14.94
C GLY A 493 13.55 19.55 13.62
N PHE A 494 12.87 19.61 12.48
CA PHE A 494 13.47 19.74 11.15
C PHE A 494 12.84 20.91 10.39
N GLU A 495 13.57 21.46 9.43
CA GLU A 495 13.01 22.38 8.44
C GLU A 495 12.04 21.61 7.52
N PRO A 496 10.83 22.15 7.25
CA PRO A 496 9.91 21.52 6.31
C PRO A 496 10.52 21.42 4.91
N LEU A 497 10.49 20.23 4.33
CA LEU A 497 10.95 19.98 2.97
C LEU A 497 9.77 20.11 1.99
N SER A 498 9.93 20.89 0.91
CA SER A 498 8.95 20.95 -0.17
C SER A 498 9.59 20.63 -1.52
N ARG A 499 8.92 19.78 -2.31
CA ARG A 499 9.33 19.42 -3.68
C ARG A 499 8.16 19.63 -4.64
N THR A 500 8.27 20.65 -5.49
CA THR A 500 7.25 21.00 -6.49
C THR A 500 7.51 20.30 -7.83
N GLY A 501 6.46 20.11 -8.63
CA GLY A 501 6.60 19.66 -10.03
C GLY A 501 6.72 18.15 -10.21
N MET A 502 6.31 17.37 -9.21
CA MET A 502 6.38 15.92 -9.25
C MET A 502 5.18 15.35 -10.03
N PHE A 503 5.43 14.80 -11.20
CA PHE A 503 4.40 14.13 -11.99
C PHE A 503 4.17 12.71 -11.49
N VAL A 504 2.93 12.38 -11.18
CA VAL A 504 2.47 11.03 -10.85
C VAL A 504 1.56 10.58 -11.97
N GLY A 505 2.00 9.58 -12.73
CA GLY A 505 1.20 8.94 -13.78
C GLY A 505 0.16 7.98 -13.19
N GLU A 506 -0.92 7.70 -13.92
CA GLU A 506 -1.91 6.68 -13.52
C GLU A 506 -1.23 5.31 -13.33
N GLY A 507 -1.43 4.69 -12.17
CA GLY A 507 -0.82 3.40 -11.81
C GLY A 507 0.71 3.42 -11.65
N ALA A 508 1.37 4.57 -11.85
CA ALA A 508 2.82 4.70 -11.70
C ALA A 508 3.23 4.59 -10.23
N LEU A 509 4.44 4.09 -9.97
CA LEU A 509 5.10 4.21 -8.68
C LEU A 509 6.25 5.21 -8.80
N VAL A 510 6.24 6.25 -7.98
CA VAL A 510 7.34 7.20 -7.84
C VAL A 510 8.07 6.90 -6.54
N GLU A 511 9.34 6.54 -6.61
CA GLU A 511 10.17 6.27 -5.44
C GLU A 511 11.03 7.50 -5.09
N LEU A 512 11.12 7.82 -3.80
CA LEU A 512 11.84 8.99 -3.29
C LEU A 512 12.73 8.65 -2.10
N ASP A 513 13.96 9.19 -2.09
CA ASP A 513 14.78 9.30 -0.89
C ASP A 513 14.86 10.77 -0.48
N LEU A 514 14.45 11.08 0.74
CA LEU A 514 14.30 12.44 1.26
C LEU A 514 15.20 12.62 2.48
N VAL A 515 15.90 13.75 2.54
CA VAL A 515 16.77 14.12 3.67
C VAL A 515 16.26 15.42 4.25
N LEU A 516 16.07 15.47 5.57
CA LEU A 516 15.63 16.65 6.31
C LEU A 516 16.80 17.31 7.03
N THR A 517 16.84 18.64 6.99
CA THR A 517 17.80 19.46 7.74
C THR A 517 17.26 19.72 9.14
N PRO A 518 18.02 19.40 10.20
CA PRO A 518 17.58 19.61 11.59
C PRO A 518 17.54 21.11 11.93
N LEU A 519 16.55 21.52 12.72
CA LEU A 519 16.49 22.85 13.34
C LEU A 519 17.37 22.89 14.61
N PRO A 520 18.03 24.02 14.92
CA PRO A 520 18.74 24.18 16.18
C PRO A 520 17.77 24.13 17.38
N CYS A 521 18.05 23.28 18.36
CA CYS A 521 17.17 22.97 19.49
C CYS A 521 17.28 24.03 20.61
N ALA A 522 16.17 24.70 21.00
CA ALA A 522 16.17 25.75 22.03
C ALA A 522 15.12 25.59 23.14
N THR A 523 14.42 24.46 23.21
CA THR A 523 13.32 24.22 24.17
C THR A 523 13.76 23.33 25.33
N PRO A 524 14.22 23.89 26.47
CA PRO A 524 14.60 23.08 27.63
C PRO A 524 13.37 22.47 28.32
N PHE A 525 13.59 21.49 29.21
CA PHE A 525 12.58 21.02 30.15
C PHE A 525 12.17 22.17 31.09
N GLN A 526 10.86 22.35 31.30
CA GLN A 526 10.30 23.53 31.96
C GLN A 526 9.11 23.18 32.85
N ASN A 527 8.88 24.02 33.87
CA ASN A 527 7.68 23.99 34.71
C ASN A 527 7.41 22.59 35.32
N GLY A 528 8.47 21.94 35.79
CA GLY A 528 8.35 20.65 36.46
C GLY A 528 7.66 20.71 37.83
N SER A 529 7.70 21.88 38.49
CA SER A 529 6.98 22.16 39.74
C SER A 529 5.51 22.52 39.55
N LEU A 530 5.03 22.68 38.31
CA LEU A 530 3.61 22.97 37.99
C LEU A 530 3.03 24.27 38.57
N GLU A 531 3.86 25.13 39.17
CA GLU A 531 3.45 26.43 39.75
C GLU A 531 2.94 27.43 38.71
N SER A 532 3.30 27.24 37.43
CA SER A 532 2.80 28.04 36.31
C SER A 532 1.67 27.33 35.54
N GLY A 533 0.88 26.54 36.26
CA GLY A 533 -0.17 25.68 35.68
C GLY A 533 0.45 24.58 34.81
N LEU A 534 -0.24 24.22 33.72
CA LEU A 534 0.26 23.22 32.75
C LEU A 534 1.07 23.83 31.61
N THR A 535 1.68 25.02 31.81
CA THR A 535 2.54 25.64 30.79
C THR A 535 3.67 24.67 30.41
N GLY A 536 3.82 24.38 29.12
CA GLY A 536 4.79 23.41 28.60
C GLY A 536 4.38 21.94 28.73
N TRP A 537 3.26 21.62 29.39
CA TRP A 537 2.74 20.26 29.53
C TRP A 537 1.51 20.05 28.66
N THR A 538 1.43 18.91 27.98
CA THR A 538 0.27 18.53 27.18
C THR A 538 -0.48 17.38 27.85
N PRO A 539 -1.77 17.57 28.22
CA PRO A 539 -2.58 16.48 28.77
C PRO A 539 -3.01 15.50 27.68
N TYR A 540 -3.12 14.21 28.03
CA TYR A 540 -3.66 13.16 27.18
C TYR A 540 -4.57 12.21 27.96
N GLY A 541 -5.42 11.48 27.24
CA GLY A 541 -6.33 10.51 27.84
C GLY A 541 -7.32 11.16 28.81
N GLY A 542 -7.55 10.53 29.96
CA GLY A 542 -8.45 11.05 30.99
C GLY A 542 -7.86 12.13 31.92
N ALA A 543 -6.68 12.67 31.60
CA ALA A 543 -6.03 13.67 32.45
C ALA A 543 -6.84 14.95 32.55
N ARG A 544 -6.89 15.51 33.76
CA ARG A 544 -7.42 16.85 34.00
C ARG A 544 -6.48 17.91 33.41
N THR A 545 -7.05 19.05 33.04
CA THR A 545 -6.34 20.16 32.38
C THR A 545 -6.01 21.31 33.34
N THR A 546 -6.10 21.07 34.65
CA THR A 546 -5.84 22.03 35.73
C THR A 546 -4.80 21.49 36.70
N VAL A 547 -4.15 22.40 37.42
CA VAL A 547 -3.37 22.10 38.63
C VAL A 547 -4.24 22.36 39.86
N GLU A 548 -3.89 21.75 40.97
CA GLU A 548 -4.74 21.62 42.14
C GLU A 548 -4.01 22.06 43.41
N SER A 549 -4.75 22.56 44.40
CA SER A 549 -4.27 22.89 45.73
C SER A 549 -5.42 22.86 46.75
N GLY A 550 -5.09 22.68 48.04
CA GLY A 550 -6.02 22.86 49.15
C GLY A 550 -6.85 21.62 49.55
N PRO A 551 -7.73 21.78 50.56
CA PRO A 551 -8.30 20.67 51.34
C PRO A 551 -9.26 19.75 50.56
N TRP A 552 -9.74 20.18 49.39
CA TRP A 552 -10.64 19.40 48.54
C TRP A 552 -9.99 18.17 47.89
N PHE A 553 -8.65 18.07 47.89
CA PHE A 553 -7.89 16.92 47.40
C PHE A 553 -7.36 16.06 48.56
N ALA A 554 -8.26 15.66 49.46
CA ALA A 554 -7.94 14.82 50.63
C ALA A 554 -6.81 15.40 51.50
N ASP A 555 -6.79 16.73 51.67
CA ASP A 555 -5.76 17.47 52.41
C ASP A 555 -4.31 17.21 51.93
N ILE A 556 -4.11 16.77 50.68
CA ILE A 556 -2.79 16.62 50.08
C ILE A 556 -2.16 18.01 49.89
N VAL A 557 -1.02 18.22 50.54
CA VAL A 557 -0.14 19.38 50.34
C VAL A 557 0.81 19.06 49.18
N ALA A 558 1.10 20.03 48.30
CA ALA A 558 2.05 19.83 47.19
C ALA A 558 3.44 19.37 47.69
N ALA A 559 4.16 18.61 46.87
CA ALA A 559 5.52 18.13 47.18
C ALA A 559 6.54 19.28 47.13
N ASP A 560 6.30 20.21 46.20
CA ASP A 560 7.03 21.45 45.98
C ASP A 560 5.98 22.58 45.85
N GLY A 561 6.34 23.79 46.28
CA GLY A 561 5.51 24.97 46.04
C GLY A 561 4.10 24.89 46.61
N THR A 562 3.13 25.19 45.76
CA THR A 562 1.71 25.39 46.09
C THR A 562 0.79 24.44 45.32
N PHE A 563 1.15 24.08 44.10
CA PHE A 563 0.28 23.40 43.15
C PHE A 563 0.85 22.05 42.73
N PHE A 564 -0.03 21.08 42.48
CA PHE A 564 0.33 19.79 41.90
C PHE A 564 -0.69 19.40 40.83
N HIS A 565 -0.38 18.43 39.96
CA HIS A 565 -1.37 17.86 39.05
C HIS A 565 -2.16 16.76 39.76
N GLY A 566 -3.47 16.91 39.88
CA GLY A 566 -4.33 15.96 40.59
C GLY A 566 -5.48 15.43 39.72
N ASN A 567 -5.63 14.12 39.61
CA ASN A 567 -6.73 13.47 38.88
C ASN A 567 -7.67 12.77 39.87
N ALA A 568 -8.72 13.46 40.29
CA ALA A 568 -9.69 12.96 41.28
C ALA A 568 -11.01 12.47 40.63
N ILE A 569 -11.56 11.36 41.15
CA ILE A 569 -12.92 10.88 40.81
C ILE A 569 -13.61 10.20 42.01
N ASN A 570 -14.93 10.38 42.13
CA ASN A 570 -15.80 9.74 43.13
C ASN A 570 -16.76 8.76 42.45
N GLY A 571 -16.59 7.46 42.69
CA GLY A 571 -17.22 6.43 41.88
C GLY A 571 -16.73 6.45 40.42
N GLY A 572 -17.05 5.43 39.61
CA GLY A 572 -16.66 5.38 38.20
C GLY A 572 -15.16 5.08 37.95
N THR A 573 -14.58 5.54 36.84
CA THR A 573 -13.13 5.55 36.55
C THR A 573 -12.83 6.65 35.53
N LEU A 574 -11.67 7.33 35.65
CA LEU A 574 -11.14 8.11 34.54
C LEU A 574 -10.48 7.16 33.51
N PRO A 575 -10.61 7.44 32.20
CA PRO A 575 -9.79 6.78 31.20
C PRO A 575 -8.30 6.93 31.54
N PRO A 576 -7.44 5.92 31.25
CA PRO A 576 -5.99 6.07 31.37
C PRO A 576 -5.51 7.31 30.64
N GLY A 577 -4.52 8.00 31.22
CA GLY A 577 -4.06 9.28 30.70
C GLY A 577 -2.92 9.85 31.50
N GLY A 578 -2.56 11.09 31.20
CA GLY A 578 -1.44 11.74 31.86
C GLY A 578 -1.09 13.09 31.27
N LEU A 579 0.11 13.56 31.62
CA LEU A 579 0.75 14.72 31.02
C LEU A 579 2.00 14.28 30.26
N TYR A 580 2.36 14.98 29.19
CA TYR A 580 3.67 14.83 28.59
C TYR A 580 4.31 16.19 28.26
N GLN A 581 5.64 16.23 28.31
CA GLN A 581 6.43 17.36 27.83
C GLN A 581 7.59 16.84 26.99
N ARG A 582 7.79 17.44 25.82
CA ARG A 582 8.93 17.19 24.96
C ARG A 582 9.95 18.32 25.10
N PHE A 583 11.22 17.96 25.21
CA PHE A 583 12.31 18.89 25.48
C PHE A 583 13.59 18.48 24.73
N CYS A 584 14.50 19.44 24.59
CA CYS A 584 15.81 19.26 23.98
C CYS A 584 16.74 18.43 24.86
N VAL A 585 17.51 17.57 24.22
CA VAL A 585 18.59 16.78 24.81
C VAL A 585 19.73 16.64 23.81
N GLU A 586 20.91 16.31 24.29
CA GLU A 586 22.03 15.93 23.44
C GLU A 586 21.88 14.45 23.03
N PRO A 587 21.96 14.12 21.72
CA PRO A 587 21.91 12.73 21.27
C PRO A 587 22.99 11.87 21.91
N GLY A 588 22.66 10.61 22.21
CA GLY A 588 23.58 9.67 22.83
C GLY A 588 23.82 9.89 24.33
N HIS A 589 23.38 11.02 24.90
CA HIS A 589 23.46 11.23 26.34
C HIS A 589 22.41 10.40 27.08
N ARG A 590 22.74 9.98 28.31
CA ARG A 590 21.84 9.25 29.21
C ARG A 590 21.12 10.22 30.13
N TYR A 591 19.79 10.22 30.10
CA TYR A 591 18.98 11.08 30.95
C TYR A 591 18.22 10.30 32.00
N ARG A 592 18.04 10.91 33.17
CA ARG A 592 17.13 10.47 34.23
C ARG A 592 15.99 11.46 34.37
N ALA A 593 14.76 10.99 34.21
CA ALA A 593 13.58 11.75 34.58
C ALA A 593 12.98 11.21 35.87
N ALA A 594 12.51 12.11 36.72
CA ALA A 594 11.86 11.78 37.97
C ALA A 594 10.67 12.70 38.23
N ALA A 595 9.70 12.23 39.01
CA ALA A 595 8.60 13.05 39.52
C ALA A 595 8.20 12.57 40.92
N ALA A 596 7.70 13.50 41.73
CA ALA A 596 7.00 13.15 42.96
C ALA A 596 5.63 12.55 42.61
N SER A 597 5.31 11.43 43.25
CA SER A 597 4.06 10.69 43.10
C SER A 597 3.37 10.56 44.45
N ASN A 598 2.06 10.78 44.47
CA ASN A 598 1.21 10.54 45.63
C ASN A 598 -0.14 9.96 45.19
N LEU A 599 -0.60 8.95 45.90
CA LEU A 599 -1.81 8.20 45.60
C LEU A 599 -2.75 8.23 46.81
N TYR A 600 -4.01 8.54 46.57
CA TYR A 600 -5.04 8.51 47.60
C TYR A 600 -6.28 7.76 47.11
N TRP A 601 -6.83 6.87 47.94
CA TRP A 601 -8.10 6.21 47.63
C TRP A 601 -8.87 5.82 48.90
N ILE A 602 -10.19 5.70 48.77
CA ILE A 602 -11.09 5.21 49.83
C ILE A 602 -11.85 3.99 49.31
N GLY A 603 -11.77 2.88 50.06
CA GLY A 603 -12.32 1.58 49.66
C GLY A 603 -11.46 0.86 48.61
N GLY A 604 -11.70 -0.42 48.35
CA GLY A 604 -10.87 -1.19 47.40
C GLY A 604 -9.44 -1.47 47.89
N THR A 605 -8.50 -1.70 46.96
CA THR A 605 -7.12 -2.14 47.23
C THR A 605 -6.06 -1.13 46.77
N SER A 606 -4.78 -1.42 47.00
CA SER A 606 -3.64 -0.62 46.51
C SER A 606 -3.51 -0.58 44.97
N GLN A 607 -4.41 -1.24 44.23
CA GLN A 607 -4.47 -1.17 42.78
C GLN A 607 -5.43 -0.09 42.27
N ALA A 608 -6.22 0.52 43.15
CA ALA A 608 -7.27 1.47 42.82
C ALA A 608 -6.77 2.69 42.04
N ALA A 609 -5.56 3.18 42.35
CA ALA A 609 -4.90 4.30 41.70
C ALA A 609 -3.43 3.95 41.50
N LEU A 610 -2.91 4.16 40.30
CA LEU A 610 -1.53 3.84 39.92
C LEU A 610 -0.91 5.02 39.17
N ASN A 611 0.35 5.33 39.47
CA ASN A 611 1.16 6.34 38.79
C ASN A 611 2.42 5.69 38.21
N ARG A 612 3.00 6.28 37.17
CA ARG A 612 4.37 5.98 36.71
C ARG A 612 4.92 7.14 35.90
N VAL A 613 6.22 7.14 35.67
CA VAL A 613 6.89 8.05 34.73
C VAL A 613 7.45 7.28 33.54
N GLY A 614 7.50 7.93 32.38
CA GLY A 614 8.07 7.36 31.16
C GLY A 614 8.95 8.34 30.42
N LEU A 615 10.01 7.84 29.78
CA LEU A 615 10.86 8.60 28.86
C LEU A 615 10.81 7.96 27.48
N ASP A 616 10.48 8.74 26.45
CA ASP A 616 10.64 8.32 25.06
C ASP A 616 11.99 8.81 24.53
N PRO A 617 12.94 7.90 24.21
CA PRO A 617 14.24 8.23 23.63
C PRO A 617 14.19 9.01 22.32
N SER A 618 13.11 8.85 21.56
CA SER A 618 12.94 9.44 20.22
C SER A 618 12.16 10.74 20.22
N GLY A 619 11.65 11.18 21.39
CA GLY A 619 10.78 12.34 21.47
C GLY A 619 9.35 12.10 20.93
N GLY A 620 8.93 10.83 20.82
CA GLY A 620 7.55 10.46 20.52
C GLY A 620 6.57 11.00 21.56
N THR A 621 5.36 11.37 21.14
CA THR A 621 4.31 11.92 22.04
C THR A 621 3.17 10.94 22.34
N SER A 622 3.22 9.74 21.73
CA SER A 622 2.25 8.68 21.99
C SER A 622 2.68 7.83 23.19
N SER A 623 1.92 7.88 24.28
CA SER A 623 2.13 7.02 25.46
C SER A 623 1.89 5.52 25.18
N ALA A 624 1.29 5.18 24.03
CA ALA A 624 1.12 3.80 23.58
C ALA A 624 2.31 3.26 22.77
N SER A 625 3.29 4.10 22.46
CA SER A 625 4.46 3.69 21.68
C SER A 625 5.31 2.68 22.45
N GLY A 626 5.84 1.69 21.73
CA GLY A 626 6.79 0.70 22.28
C GLY A 626 8.18 1.28 22.57
N SER A 627 8.47 2.49 22.10
CA SER A 627 9.73 3.22 22.37
C SER A 627 9.81 3.76 23.80
N VAL A 628 8.68 3.96 24.48
CA VAL A 628 8.67 4.59 25.80
C VAL A 628 9.23 3.64 26.85
N VAL A 629 10.31 4.06 27.51
CA VAL A 629 10.89 3.39 28.66
C VAL A 629 10.09 3.82 29.89
N TRP A 630 9.41 2.88 30.54
CA TRP A 630 8.53 3.14 31.68
C TRP A 630 9.16 2.73 33.00
N SER A 631 8.94 3.52 34.05
CA SER A 631 9.13 3.04 35.43
C SER A 631 8.13 1.94 35.76
N ALA A 632 8.40 1.18 36.82
CA ALA A 632 7.38 0.33 37.43
C ALA A 632 6.17 1.17 37.85
N TRP A 633 4.99 0.57 37.86
CA TRP A 633 3.79 1.18 38.43
C TRP A 633 3.98 1.40 39.93
N ASP A 634 3.83 2.65 40.35
CA ASP A 634 3.73 3.02 41.75
C ASP A 634 2.43 2.50 42.35
N ARG A 635 2.56 1.84 43.51
CA ARG A 635 1.51 1.13 44.23
C ARG A 635 1.69 1.41 45.72
N GLN A 636 1.05 2.45 46.23
CA GLN A 636 1.14 2.77 47.65
C GLN A 636 0.22 1.86 48.48
N LEU A 637 0.55 1.61 49.75
CA LEU A 637 -0.30 0.87 50.69
C LEU A 637 -1.31 1.82 51.35
N GLN A 638 -2.45 1.32 51.80
CA GLN A 638 -3.55 2.16 52.33
C GLN A 638 -3.12 3.06 53.51
N GLY A 639 -2.19 2.59 54.36
CA GLY A 639 -1.62 3.39 55.46
C GLY A 639 -0.49 4.37 55.07
N ALA A 640 -0.09 4.37 53.79
CA ALA A 640 0.87 5.30 53.19
C ALA A 640 0.18 6.28 52.22
N THR A 641 -1.16 6.22 52.10
CA THR A 641 -1.94 7.22 51.37
C THR A 641 -1.63 8.60 51.95
N ALA A 642 -1.37 9.58 51.09
CA ALA A 642 -0.96 10.95 51.40
C ALA A 642 0.55 11.22 51.67
N ALA A 643 1.47 10.28 51.42
CA ALA A 643 2.91 10.57 51.45
C ALA A 643 3.51 10.65 50.03
N TRP A 644 4.19 11.76 49.74
CA TRP A 644 4.96 11.92 48.50
C TRP A 644 6.24 11.09 48.52
N HIS A 645 6.55 10.47 47.39
CA HIS A 645 7.87 9.88 47.12
C HIS A 645 8.25 10.05 45.65
N THR A 646 9.51 9.81 45.32
CA THR A 646 10.01 10.00 43.96
C THR A 646 10.00 8.69 43.18
N ILE A 647 9.41 8.73 41.99
CA ILE A 647 9.52 7.70 40.97
C ILE A 647 10.40 8.21 39.82
N ALA A 648 11.17 7.32 39.19
CA ALA A 648 12.14 7.71 38.17
C ALA A 648 12.31 6.65 37.08
N VAL A 649 12.82 7.09 35.93
CA VAL A 649 13.22 6.25 34.80
C VAL A 649 14.44 6.88 34.11
N GLU A 650 15.24 6.04 33.46
CA GLU A 650 16.41 6.45 32.70
C GLU A 650 16.32 5.93 31.27
N ALA A 651 16.84 6.70 30.32
CA ALA A 651 16.95 6.30 28.92
C ALA A 651 18.06 7.10 28.22
N ASP A 652 18.66 6.48 27.20
CA ASP A 652 19.64 7.12 26.32
C ASP A 652 18.90 7.86 25.18
N ALA A 653 19.28 9.10 24.90
CA ALA A 653 18.65 9.91 23.87
C ALA A 653 18.95 9.36 22.47
N ALA A 654 17.91 9.03 21.70
CA ALA A 654 18.04 8.53 20.33
C ALA A 654 18.14 9.65 19.28
N GLY A 655 17.99 10.91 19.70
CA GLY A 655 18.07 12.10 18.85
C GLY A 655 18.11 13.36 19.70
N ASN A 656 17.84 14.52 19.10
CA ASN A 656 17.93 15.83 19.78
C ASN A 656 16.75 16.12 20.74
N PHE A 657 15.82 15.18 20.90
CA PHE A 657 14.60 15.37 21.69
C PHE A 657 14.24 14.11 22.47
N MET A 658 13.71 14.31 23.67
CA MET A 658 13.04 13.28 24.46
C MET A 658 11.70 13.78 24.95
N THR A 659 10.80 12.85 25.26
CA THR A 659 9.50 13.16 25.86
C THR A 659 9.39 12.51 27.23
N LEU A 660 9.09 13.31 28.25
CA LEU A 660 8.70 12.82 29.58
C LEU A 660 7.18 12.68 29.65
N PHE A 661 6.72 11.53 30.13
CA PHE A 661 5.34 11.21 30.44
C PHE A 661 5.13 11.06 31.96
N LEU A 662 4.06 11.64 32.47
CA LEU A 662 3.49 11.40 33.80
C LEU A 662 2.16 10.66 33.61
N ASP A 663 2.14 9.34 33.79
CA ASP A 663 1.05 8.45 33.38
C ASP A 663 0.30 7.87 34.58
N PHE A 664 -1.04 7.94 34.54
CA PHE A 664 -1.89 7.39 35.59
C PHE A 664 -2.89 6.36 35.09
N ARG A 665 -3.30 5.47 36.00
CA ARG A 665 -4.42 4.53 35.81
C ARG A 665 -5.27 4.44 37.06
N GLN A 666 -6.55 4.15 36.84
CA GLN A 666 -7.52 3.87 37.88
C GLN A 666 -8.27 2.57 37.55
N THR A 667 -8.28 1.61 38.47
CA THR A 667 -8.96 0.32 38.28
C THR A 667 -10.40 0.37 38.82
N VAL A 668 -11.24 -0.53 38.31
CA VAL A 668 -12.60 -0.77 38.82
C VAL A 668 -12.53 -1.91 39.85
N GLU A 669 -12.89 -1.61 41.10
CA GLU A 669 -12.93 -2.57 42.20
C GLU A 669 -14.20 -2.36 43.04
N ALA A 670 -14.67 -3.42 43.70
CA ALA A 670 -15.87 -3.36 44.53
C ALA A 670 -15.62 -2.52 45.79
N GLY A 671 -16.60 -1.67 46.15
CA GLY A 671 -16.53 -0.82 47.35
C GLY A 671 -15.67 0.43 47.22
N LEU A 672 -15.20 0.77 46.01
CA LEU A 672 -14.47 2.02 45.76
C LEU A 672 -15.36 3.26 45.88
N GLN A 673 -14.82 4.28 46.53
CA GLN A 673 -15.39 5.63 46.61
C GLN A 673 -14.49 6.61 45.85
N TRP A 674 -13.50 7.20 46.52
CA TRP A 674 -12.59 8.18 45.93
C TRP A 674 -11.29 7.56 45.46
N ARG A 675 -10.73 8.07 44.34
CA ARG A 675 -9.34 7.86 43.89
C ARG A 675 -8.76 9.18 43.43
N ILE A 676 -7.50 9.42 43.77
CA ILE A 676 -6.73 10.60 43.38
C ILE A 676 -5.32 10.16 42.99
N ASN A 677 -4.91 10.53 41.78
CA ASN A 677 -3.55 10.39 41.29
C ASN A 677 -2.89 11.77 41.27
N CYS A 678 -1.78 11.93 41.99
CA CYS A 678 -1.08 13.20 42.07
C CYS A 678 0.35 13.11 41.53
N PHE A 679 0.76 14.10 40.75
CA PHE A 679 2.14 14.31 40.30
C PHE A 679 2.60 15.72 40.62
N ASP A 680 3.87 15.85 41.00
CA ASP A 680 4.53 17.12 41.28
C ASP A 680 6.06 17.00 41.12
N ALA A 681 6.79 18.11 41.22
CA ALA A 681 8.25 18.17 41.27
C ALA A 681 8.94 17.30 40.20
N ALA A 682 8.46 17.36 38.96
CA ALA A 682 9.06 16.66 37.84
C ALA A 682 10.42 17.29 37.51
N VAL A 683 11.45 16.47 37.32
CA VAL A 683 12.82 16.91 37.05
C VAL A 683 13.48 16.01 36.01
N LEU A 684 14.40 16.62 35.26
CA LEU A 684 15.25 15.94 34.29
C LEU A 684 16.72 16.21 34.65
N ALA A 685 17.53 15.16 34.67
CA ALA A 685 18.98 15.25 34.85
C ALA A 685 19.70 14.53 33.72
N ASP A 686 20.69 15.20 33.13
CA ASP A 686 21.69 14.56 32.28
C ASP A 686 22.68 13.80 33.18
N LEU A 687 22.83 12.51 32.95
CA LEU A 687 23.75 11.64 33.69
C LEU A 687 25.07 11.43 32.97
N THR A 688 25.21 11.92 31.74
CA THR A 688 26.46 11.80 30.98
C THR A 688 27.52 12.72 31.60
N PRO A 689 28.71 12.21 31.98
CA PRO A 689 29.81 13.06 32.43
C PRO A 689 30.18 14.07 31.34
N PRO A 690 30.48 15.33 31.67
CA PRO A 690 30.94 16.29 30.67
C PRO A 690 32.21 15.75 30.00
N ALA A 691 32.24 15.75 28.66
CA ALA A 691 33.40 15.35 27.89
C ALA A 691 34.61 16.23 28.29
N PRO A 692 35.81 15.64 28.45
CA PRO A 692 37.01 16.42 28.71
C PRO A 692 37.25 17.44 27.59
N ARG A 693 37.72 18.64 27.96
CA ARG A 693 37.93 19.74 27.01
C ARG A 693 39.41 20.02 26.85
N PHE A 694 39.84 20.26 25.62
CA PHE A 694 41.22 20.59 25.28
C PHE A 694 41.31 21.55 24.09
N THR A 695 42.50 22.09 23.86
CA THR A 695 42.86 22.82 22.63
C THR A 695 43.69 21.88 21.77
N ARG A 696 43.24 21.59 20.54
CA ARG A 696 43.93 20.64 19.66
C ARG A 696 45.26 21.23 19.21
N GLY A 697 46.35 20.50 19.44
CA GLY A 697 47.71 20.95 19.13
C GLY A 697 48.43 21.71 20.24
N ASP A 698 47.81 21.95 21.40
CA ASP A 698 48.48 22.52 22.58
C ASP A 698 48.89 21.37 23.53
N CYS A 699 50.01 20.74 23.20
CA CYS A 699 50.55 19.61 23.95
C CYS A 699 51.07 20.04 25.32
N ASN A 700 51.65 21.24 25.43
CA ASN A 700 52.31 21.69 26.65
C ASN A 700 51.33 22.32 27.68
N ARG A 701 50.08 22.56 27.26
CA ARG A 701 48.94 23.07 28.04
C ARG A 701 49.10 24.53 28.48
N ASP A 702 49.81 25.34 27.70
CA ASP A 702 49.99 26.77 27.98
C ASP A 702 48.95 27.68 27.32
N ARG A 703 47.97 27.06 26.63
CA ARG A 703 46.83 27.68 25.92
C ARG A 703 47.23 28.41 24.65
N LYS A 704 48.41 28.11 24.11
CA LYS A 704 48.85 28.56 22.81
C LYS A 704 49.22 27.34 22.00
N VAL A 705 48.98 27.41 20.70
CA VAL A 705 49.52 26.46 19.75
C VAL A 705 50.70 27.15 19.07
N ASP A 706 51.90 26.80 19.50
CA ASP A 706 53.16 27.33 18.98
C ASP A 706 54.25 26.24 18.83
N VAL A 707 55.49 26.66 18.59
CA VAL A 707 56.60 25.73 18.31
C VAL A 707 56.89 24.83 19.52
N ALA A 708 56.63 25.30 20.74
CA ALA A 708 56.81 24.53 21.95
C ALA A 708 55.92 23.27 21.97
N ASP A 709 54.77 23.31 21.30
CA ASP A 709 53.86 22.15 21.21
C ASP A 709 54.37 21.07 20.28
N ALA A 710 54.93 21.45 19.12
CA ALA A 710 55.60 20.50 18.25
C ALA A 710 56.79 19.82 18.95
N ILE A 711 57.53 20.58 19.79
CA ILE A 711 58.60 20.03 20.62
C ILE A 711 58.03 19.08 21.68
N CYS A 712 56.90 19.45 22.29
CA CYS A 712 56.22 18.63 23.29
C CYS A 712 55.74 17.29 22.72
N VAL A 713 55.13 17.28 21.52
CA VAL A 713 54.74 16.04 20.81
C VAL A 713 55.96 15.15 20.56
N LEU A 714 57.06 15.70 20.06
CA LEU A 714 58.30 14.93 19.86
C LEU A 714 58.91 14.43 21.18
N GLY A 715 58.77 15.21 22.25
CA GLY A 715 59.17 14.82 23.61
C GLY A 715 58.36 13.64 24.15
N TYR A 716 57.06 13.61 23.89
CA TYR A 716 56.21 12.46 24.18
C TYR A 716 56.68 11.22 23.41
N LEU A 717 56.87 11.34 22.09
CA LEU A 717 57.21 10.22 21.20
C LEU A 717 58.60 9.63 21.46
N PHE A 718 59.62 10.47 21.65
CA PHE A 718 61.02 10.02 21.65
C PHE A 718 61.72 10.14 23.01
N ALA A 719 61.22 10.99 23.91
CA ALA A 719 61.78 11.17 25.25
C ALA A 719 60.86 10.64 26.37
N GLN A 720 59.72 10.02 26.01
CA GLN A 720 58.73 9.47 26.93
C GLN A 720 58.29 10.47 28.02
N ILE A 721 58.16 11.75 27.64
CA ILE A 721 57.63 12.76 28.54
C ILE A 721 56.13 12.46 28.73
N PRO A 722 55.66 12.22 29.96
CA PRO A 722 54.26 11.88 30.20
C PRO A 722 53.33 13.06 29.91
N THR A 723 52.17 12.76 29.32
CA THR A 723 51.05 13.68 29.09
C THR A 723 49.76 13.06 29.61
N THR A 724 48.79 13.90 29.98
CA THR A 724 47.45 13.50 30.45
C THR A 724 46.36 13.78 29.42
N CYS A 725 46.73 14.27 28.23
CA CYS A 725 45.78 14.56 27.16
C CYS A 725 46.37 14.17 25.81
N LEU A 726 46.01 12.99 25.31
CA LEU A 726 46.50 12.48 24.03
C LEU A 726 45.81 13.16 22.84
N ASP A 727 44.55 13.57 23.00
CA ASP A 727 43.79 14.28 21.96
C ASP A 727 44.41 15.64 21.60
N ALA A 728 45.08 16.30 22.56
CA ALA A 728 45.82 17.53 22.31
C ALA A 728 47.11 17.30 21.49
N LEU A 729 47.65 16.08 21.50
CA LEU A 729 48.87 15.72 20.77
C LEU A 729 48.56 15.22 19.35
N ASP A 730 47.38 14.65 19.12
CA ASP A 730 46.88 14.32 17.78
C ASP A 730 46.37 15.59 17.09
N ALA A 731 47.30 16.29 16.46
CA ALA A 731 47.08 17.59 15.84
C ALA A 731 46.35 17.51 14.50
N GLN A 732 46.39 16.35 13.81
CA GLN A 732 45.63 16.15 12.57
C GLN A 732 44.33 15.37 12.75
N ASP A 733 44.02 14.90 13.95
CA ASP A 733 42.77 14.22 14.30
C ASP A 733 42.60 12.92 13.51
N ASP A 734 43.65 12.09 13.49
CA ASP A 734 43.68 10.81 12.76
C ASP A 734 43.60 9.55 13.66
N GLY A 735 43.45 9.76 14.96
CA GLY A 735 43.34 8.77 16.02
C GLY A 735 44.67 8.21 16.49
N LYS A 736 45.79 8.87 16.15
CA LYS A 736 47.15 8.44 16.52
C LYS A 736 48.00 9.64 16.87
N VAL A 737 48.84 9.46 17.90
CA VAL A 737 49.92 10.40 18.20
C VAL A 737 51.20 9.88 17.55
N ASP A 738 51.66 10.52 16.48
CA ASP A 738 52.91 10.21 15.80
C ASP A 738 53.67 11.44 15.25
N VAL A 739 54.73 11.23 14.48
CA VAL A 739 55.58 12.32 13.98
C VAL A 739 54.83 13.26 13.02
N ALA A 740 53.78 12.77 12.37
CA ALA A 740 52.91 13.55 11.50
C ALA A 740 52.27 14.72 12.27
N ASP A 741 51.94 14.56 13.56
CA ASP A 741 51.42 15.63 14.42
C ASP A 741 52.35 16.81 14.58
N ALA A 742 53.62 16.53 14.90
CA ALA A 742 54.63 17.57 15.01
C ALA A 742 54.84 18.27 13.66
N ILE A 743 54.82 17.51 12.55
CA ILE A 743 54.92 18.06 11.19
C ILE A 743 53.69 18.92 10.86
N TYR A 744 52.49 18.49 11.25
CA TYR A 744 51.24 19.19 11.01
C TYR A 744 51.23 20.54 11.72
N LEU A 745 51.60 20.58 13.01
CA LEU A 745 51.71 21.82 13.78
C LEU A 745 52.74 22.79 13.15
N LEU A 746 53.92 22.31 12.78
CA LEU A 746 54.95 23.16 12.17
C LEU A 746 54.51 23.70 10.80
N ASN A 747 53.78 22.91 10.01
CA ASN A 747 53.22 23.37 8.74
C ASN A 747 52.12 24.41 8.94
N PHE A 748 51.25 24.23 9.95
CA PHE A 748 50.26 25.22 10.34
C PHE A 748 50.94 26.54 10.76
N LEU A 749 52.00 26.49 11.57
CA LEU A 749 52.69 27.66 12.09
C LEU A 749 53.51 28.44 11.05
N PHE A 750 54.16 27.75 10.10
CA PHE A 750 55.17 28.38 9.21
C PHE A 750 54.88 28.29 7.71
N ALA A 751 54.00 27.39 7.28
CA ALA A 751 53.79 27.08 5.86
C ALA A 751 52.35 27.33 5.38
N PHE A 752 51.54 28.08 6.13
CA PHE A 752 50.11 28.27 5.87
C PHE A 752 49.34 26.94 5.72
N GLY A 753 49.72 25.92 6.51
CA GLY A 753 48.99 24.67 6.63
C GLY A 753 47.55 24.86 7.13
N ARG A 754 46.72 23.82 7.00
CA ARG A 754 45.34 23.88 7.52
C ARG A 754 45.36 24.06 9.05
N PRO A 755 44.44 24.86 9.62
CA PRO A 755 44.27 24.90 11.06
C PRO A 755 43.90 23.52 11.59
N ALA A 756 44.29 23.24 12.84
CA ALA A 756 43.93 22.00 13.52
C ALA A 756 42.42 21.75 13.42
N PRO A 757 41.98 20.51 13.12
CA PRO A 757 40.57 20.15 13.13
C PRO A 757 39.91 20.48 14.47
N PRO A 758 38.57 20.68 14.50
CA PRO A 758 37.81 20.90 15.73
C PRO A 758 38.25 19.97 16.90
N PRO A 759 38.33 20.45 18.16
CA PRO A 759 37.98 21.79 18.63
C PRO A 759 38.98 22.88 18.18
N GLY A 760 40.08 22.49 17.53
CA GLY A 760 41.05 23.40 16.92
C GLY A 760 41.76 24.26 17.96
N LEU A 761 41.91 25.55 17.66
CA LEU A 761 42.51 26.54 18.56
C LEU A 761 41.57 26.97 19.70
N GLU A 762 40.31 26.51 19.69
CA GLU A 762 39.37 26.78 20.77
C GLU A 762 39.42 25.63 21.78
N CYS A 763 39.15 25.93 23.05
CA CYS A 763 38.94 24.88 24.04
C CYS A 763 37.56 24.25 23.84
N GLY A 764 37.52 22.97 23.48
CA GLY A 764 36.29 22.22 23.28
C GLY A 764 36.46 20.72 23.52
N PRO A 765 35.36 19.95 23.54
CA PRO A 765 35.43 18.49 23.53
C PRO A 765 35.89 17.99 22.16
N ASP A 766 36.36 16.73 22.10
CA ASP A 766 36.65 16.08 20.83
C ASP A 766 35.35 15.77 20.06
N PRO A 767 35.12 16.32 18.86
CA PRO A 767 33.94 15.99 18.04
C PRO A 767 34.06 14.65 17.31
N THR A 768 35.24 14.06 17.28
CA THR A 768 35.60 12.83 16.55
C THR A 768 36.06 11.78 17.55
N GLU A 769 35.11 10.98 18.03
CA GLU A 769 35.39 9.92 19.01
C GLU A 769 36.40 8.90 18.47
N ASP A 770 37.48 8.68 19.21
CA ASP A 770 38.51 7.69 18.91
C ASP A 770 39.02 6.97 20.17
N GLY A 771 40.15 6.27 20.07
CA GLY A 771 40.75 5.53 21.19
C GLY A 771 41.69 6.35 22.07
N LEU A 772 41.90 7.62 21.72
CA LEU A 772 42.67 8.57 22.51
C LEU A 772 41.75 9.21 23.55
N GLY A 773 42.36 9.83 24.55
CA GLY A 773 41.60 10.44 25.61
C GLY A 773 42.34 11.57 26.27
N CYS A 774 41.55 12.40 26.94
CA CYS A 774 42.03 13.56 27.65
C CYS A 774 41.58 13.51 29.11
N GLU A 775 42.37 12.87 29.96
CA GLU A 775 42.01 12.64 31.36
C GLU A 775 42.10 13.92 32.20
N GLU A 776 43.06 14.80 31.89
CA GLU A 776 43.24 16.07 32.59
C GLU A 776 43.84 17.15 31.66
N TYR A 777 43.03 18.18 31.38
CA TYR A 777 43.43 19.35 30.60
C TYR A 777 42.71 20.61 31.12
N GLY A 778 43.48 21.67 31.35
CA GLY A 778 43.01 22.90 32.00
C GLY A 778 42.74 24.02 31.02
N CYS A 779 41.53 24.07 30.47
CA CYS A 779 40.99 25.29 29.90
C CYS A 779 40.69 26.34 31.00
#